data_AF-A0A1L9B2J1-F1
#
_entry.id   AF-A0A1L9B2J1-F1
#
_cell.length_a   1.000
_cell.length_b   1.000
_cell.length_c   1.000
_cell.angle_alpha   90.00
_cell.angle_beta   90.00
_cell.angle_gamma   90.00
#
_symmetry.space_group_name_H-M   'P 1'
#
loop_
_entity.id
_entity.type
_entity.pdbx_description
1 polymer ?
#
loop_
_entity_poly.entity_id
_entity_poly.type
_entity_poly.pdbx_seq_one_letter_code
_entity_poly.pdbx_strand_id
1 'polypeptide(L)'
;MSSSSTAPLAPETALLRVPPPPEEPPLRRAELRLQELLAEIDALDAEIDALGGELERFARAYEDTLSAAAEEVSRSERLLRRLRNLQDATSALIRLLEQPPQPPTPADARHAPTPTSPRVSTPPPLEDEDEDTEDFEDEDDALPEGERPTGSDARGAEDEAVDLKRLRRRLARLLHPDLAQTDEERERLDGLMARVNAAYSEGDRATLELLAARVGAGEPEDTLTEDARLAHLERRIQVLSTAAWSLREQRERLRSTATARLYEEAQRREAEGRDYLAETRAEMVEEVQELARDARARMRQLERAARALTSLRNKRMTTLIKSGKGRKLRVFDPVLESPLVRQGVLRLERQRATPAARELARWLEDAVTQEPWQVALTLMAFFAETAGRPPPGLDTSDAWAERYELLRELDMPEAPPYDEALTRLPRHLEPGLRVMKKKEVHFGLQLRESELLAAVPLALQRADVAERGRSVLAVIGPQEQCKRCGEEVLLQHLLRTRGLDERHGQLCPLCAHPQKSYWLYSRTEGQEALLPHALRLGTVVEQAVRLARTSVSFQMLPEEREVLTAAQLRQRFVDLYLQPYGVELAPEHVRLVQAGQQLDDEARVDRGAVTLKLAPEAGQSEAQLLELLRSRIERRFRPDPAR
;
A
#
# COMPACT_ATOMS: atom_id res chain seq x y z
N MET A 1 -36.13 -90.43 64.87
CA MET A 1 -35.71 -89.91 66.18
C MET A 1 -34.91 -88.65 65.90
N SER A 2 -35.55 -87.48 65.86
CA SER A 2 -35.77 -86.59 67.02
C SER A 2 -34.46 -86.16 67.65
N SER A 3 -34.07 -84.89 67.42
CA SER A 3 -33.49 -84.00 68.43
C SER A 3 -33.41 -82.58 67.90
N SER A 4 -34.31 -81.75 68.41
CA SER A 4 -34.26 -80.29 68.45
C SER A 4 -33.10 -79.84 69.36
N SER A 5 -32.42 -78.72 69.06
CA SER A 5 -32.01 -77.73 70.07
C SER A 5 -31.29 -76.52 69.45
N THR A 6 -31.98 -75.37 69.53
CA THR A 6 -31.51 -74.06 70.03
C THR A 6 -30.18 -73.48 69.50
N ALA A 7 -30.29 -72.44 68.67
CA ALA A 7 -29.24 -71.43 68.43
C ALA A 7 -29.73 -70.05 68.91
N PRO A 8 -28.84 -69.18 69.43
CA PRO A 8 -29.19 -68.10 70.36
C PRO A 8 -29.71 -66.83 69.66
N LEU A 9 -30.57 -66.12 70.40
CA LEU A 9 -31.04 -64.77 70.09
C LEU A 9 -29.87 -63.80 69.98
N ALA A 10 -29.73 -63.16 68.82
CA ALA A 10 -28.85 -62.01 68.63
C ALA A 10 -29.41 -60.78 69.39
N PRO A 11 -28.57 -59.90 69.94
CA PRO A 11 -29.02 -58.72 70.65
C PRO A 11 -29.75 -57.78 69.69
N GLU A 12 -30.97 -57.36 70.06
CA GLU A 12 -31.70 -56.27 69.42
C GLU A 12 -30.83 -55.01 69.44
N THR A 13 -30.26 -54.68 68.29
CA THR A 13 -29.75 -53.34 68.01
C THR A 13 -30.96 -52.42 68.03
N ALA A 14 -31.11 -51.70 69.14
CA ALA A 14 -32.04 -50.59 69.26
C ALA A 14 -31.68 -49.55 68.18
N LEU A 15 -32.39 -49.59 67.06
CA LEU A 15 -32.43 -48.48 66.10
C LEU A 15 -33.06 -47.29 66.84
N LEU A 16 -32.20 -46.42 67.37
CA LEU A 16 -32.58 -45.04 67.68
C LEU A 16 -33.15 -44.44 66.39
N ARG A 17 -34.48 -44.43 66.28
CA ARG A 17 -35.18 -43.57 65.33
C ARG A 17 -34.84 -42.14 65.71
N VAL A 18 -33.83 -41.57 65.06
CA VAL A 18 -33.69 -40.12 64.98
C VAL A 18 -34.99 -39.64 64.31
N PRO A 19 -35.81 -38.81 64.97
CA PRO A 19 -36.98 -38.24 64.32
C PRO A 19 -36.51 -37.50 63.05
N PRO A 20 -37.26 -37.56 61.94
CA PRO A 20 -36.94 -36.72 60.80
C PRO A 20 -36.83 -35.27 61.29
N PRO A 21 -35.87 -34.48 60.76
CA PRO A 21 -35.76 -33.08 61.16
C PRO A 21 -37.14 -32.42 61.03
N PRO A 22 -37.53 -31.54 61.97
CA PRO A 22 -38.84 -30.89 61.91
C PRO A 22 -39.02 -30.26 60.53
N GLU A 23 -40.11 -30.60 59.84
CA GLU A 23 -40.41 -30.00 58.54
C GLU A 23 -40.44 -28.49 58.70
N GLU A 24 -39.55 -27.79 57.99
CA GLU A 24 -39.46 -26.34 58.08
C GLU A 24 -40.80 -25.72 57.68
N PRO A 25 -41.32 -24.76 58.47
CA PRO A 25 -42.59 -24.11 58.16
C PRO A 25 -42.51 -23.48 56.76
N PRO A 26 -43.59 -23.55 55.96
CA PRO A 26 -43.59 -23.15 54.55
C PRO A 26 -43.12 -21.71 54.35
N LEU A 27 -43.45 -20.82 55.29
CA LEU A 27 -42.97 -19.44 55.32
C LEU A 27 -41.44 -19.36 55.40
N ARG A 28 -40.82 -20.14 56.30
CA ARG A 28 -39.36 -20.16 56.48
C ARG A 28 -38.63 -20.71 55.25
N ARG A 29 -39.22 -21.72 54.59
CA ARG A 29 -38.70 -22.24 53.31
C ARG A 29 -38.76 -21.18 52.19
N ALA A 30 -39.84 -20.42 52.10
CA ALA A 30 -39.97 -19.34 51.14
C ALA A 30 -38.97 -18.19 51.41
N GLU A 31 -38.76 -17.82 52.68
CA GLU A 31 -37.75 -16.84 53.09
C GLU A 31 -36.33 -17.27 52.68
N LEU A 32 -35.94 -18.51 52.98
CA LEU A 32 -34.63 -19.05 52.60
C LEU A 32 -34.46 -19.09 51.09
N ARG A 33 -35.49 -19.54 50.35
CA ARG A 33 -35.45 -19.58 48.89
C ARG A 33 -35.30 -18.19 48.27
N LEU A 34 -35.97 -17.19 48.83
CA LEU A 34 -35.83 -15.80 48.41
C LEU A 34 -34.42 -15.27 48.67
N GLN A 35 -33.83 -15.58 49.84
CA GLN A 35 -32.46 -15.19 50.16
C GLN A 35 -31.43 -15.83 49.23
N GLU A 36 -31.55 -17.14 48.95
CA GLU A 36 -30.71 -17.85 47.98
C GLU A 36 -30.79 -17.23 46.59
N LEU A 37 -31.99 -16.90 46.14
CA LEU A 37 -32.23 -16.35 44.81
C LEU A 37 -31.69 -14.93 44.66
N LEU A 38 -31.83 -14.08 45.69
CA LEU A 38 -31.20 -12.76 45.71
C LEU A 38 -29.68 -12.86 45.68
N ALA A 39 -29.10 -13.78 46.46
CA ALA A 39 -27.66 -14.01 46.46
C ALA A 39 -27.17 -14.56 45.10
N GLU A 40 -27.95 -15.41 44.43
CA GLU A 40 -27.65 -15.89 43.09
C GLU A 40 -27.65 -14.75 42.06
N ILE A 41 -28.65 -13.86 42.13
CA ILE A 41 -28.73 -12.71 41.23
C ILE A 41 -27.55 -11.77 41.45
N ASP A 42 -27.26 -11.37 42.70
CA ASP A 42 -26.11 -10.50 43.01
C ASP A 42 -24.78 -11.13 42.52
N ALA A 43 -24.65 -12.46 42.59
CA ALA A 43 -23.48 -13.18 42.08
C ALA A 43 -23.42 -13.22 40.55
N LEU A 44 -24.56 -13.41 39.86
CA LEU A 44 -24.63 -13.38 38.40
C LEU A 44 -24.34 -11.98 37.84
N ASP A 45 -24.90 -10.93 38.45
CA ASP A 45 -24.64 -9.54 38.07
C ASP A 45 -23.14 -9.23 38.18
N ALA A 46 -22.54 -9.55 39.33
CA ALA A 46 -21.10 -9.36 39.54
C ALA A 46 -20.23 -10.16 38.56
N GLU A 47 -20.64 -11.39 38.21
CA GLU A 47 -19.94 -12.22 37.23
C GLU A 47 -20.04 -11.64 35.82
N ILE A 48 -21.23 -11.16 35.41
CA ILE A 48 -21.47 -10.53 34.11
C ILE A 48 -20.66 -9.24 33.99
N ASP A 49 -20.69 -8.38 35.01
CA ASP A 49 -19.94 -7.12 35.04
C ASP A 49 -18.43 -7.36 34.97
N ALA A 50 -17.93 -8.32 35.76
CA ALA A 50 -16.52 -8.68 35.76
C ALA A 50 -16.07 -9.23 34.40
N LEU A 51 -16.83 -10.19 33.85
CA LEU A 51 -16.53 -10.78 32.55
C LEU A 51 -16.62 -9.72 31.44
N GLY A 52 -17.65 -8.88 31.44
CA GLY A 52 -17.81 -7.80 30.47
C GLY A 52 -16.62 -6.86 30.48
N GLY A 53 -16.20 -6.39 31.66
CA GLY A 53 -15.04 -5.53 31.80
C GLY A 53 -13.72 -6.19 31.40
N GLU A 54 -13.55 -7.49 31.64
CA GLU A 54 -12.38 -8.25 31.16
C GLU A 54 -12.35 -8.37 29.65
N LEU A 55 -13.48 -8.71 29.03
CA LEU A 55 -13.60 -8.83 27.58
C LEU A 55 -13.40 -7.49 26.86
N GLU A 56 -13.88 -6.38 27.42
CA GLU A 56 -13.63 -5.05 26.87
C GLU A 56 -12.15 -4.67 26.93
N ARG A 57 -11.48 -4.93 28.06
CA ARG A 57 -10.03 -4.68 28.19
C ARG A 57 -9.25 -5.54 27.20
N PHE A 58 -9.60 -6.83 27.09
CA PHE A 58 -8.97 -7.73 26.15
C PHE A 58 -9.21 -7.30 24.69
N ALA A 59 -10.43 -6.90 24.33
CA ALA A 59 -10.74 -6.44 22.98
C ALA A 59 -9.90 -5.21 22.58
N ARG A 60 -9.74 -4.24 23.49
CA ARG A 60 -8.87 -3.08 23.26
C ARG A 60 -7.40 -3.50 23.09
N ALA A 61 -6.89 -4.34 23.98
CA ALA A 61 -5.52 -4.83 23.88
C ALA A 61 -5.28 -5.64 22.58
N TYR A 62 -6.26 -6.44 22.16
CA TYR A 62 -6.24 -7.19 20.92
C TYR A 62 -6.16 -6.26 19.71
N GLU A 63 -7.04 -5.25 19.65
CA GLU A 63 -7.05 -4.26 18.57
C GLU A 63 -5.76 -3.44 18.52
N ASP A 64 -5.30 -2.92 19.66
CA ASP A 64 -4.07 -2.12 19.76
C ASP A 64 -2.83 -2.92 19.33
N THR A 65 -2.79 -4.23 19.65
CA THR A 65 -1.62 -5.06 19.37
C THR A 65 -1.59 -5.60 17.95
N LEU A 66 -2.76 -5.95 17.39
CA LEU A 66 -2.86 -6.72 16.14
C LEU A 66 -3.34 -5.91 14.94
N SER A 67 -3.97 -4.74 15.13
CA SER A 67 -4.52 -3.93 14.02
C SER A 67 -3.50 -3.62 12.93
N ALA A 68 -2.30 -3.14 13.30
CA ALA A 68 -1.24 -2.81 12.34
C ALA A 68 -0.80 -4.04 11.52
N ALA A 69 -0.63 -5.20 12.18
CA ALA A 69 -0.25 -6.44 11.50
C ALA A 69 -1.37 -6.95 10.58
N ALA A 70 -2.62 -6.89 11.04
CA ALA A 70 -3.79 -7.26 10.23
C ALA A 70 -3.97 -6.36 9.00
N GLU A 71 -3.68 -5.05 9.12
CA GLU A 71 -3.66 -4.12 8.00
C GLU A 71 -2.55 -4.45 6.99
N GLU A 72 -1.37 -4.86 7.44
CA GLU A 72 -0.27 -5.32 6.60
C GLU A 72 -0.60 -6.58 5.83
N VAL A 73 -1.19 -7.59 6.49
CA VAL A 73 -1.70 -8.80 5.83
C VAL A 73 -2.72 -8.39 4.75
N SER A 74 -3.70 -7.57 5.12
CA SER A 74 -4.75 -7.09 4.19
C SER A 74 -4.19 -6.34 2.98
N ARG A 75 -3.16 -5.50 3.16
CA ARG A 75 -2.47 -4.81 2.06
C ARG A 75 -1.73 -5.79 1.15
N SER A 76 -1.03 -6.75 1.74
CA SER A 76 -0.26 -7.78 1.03
C SER A 76 -1.17 -8.67 0.18
N GLU A 77 -2.32 -9.09 0.74
CA GLU A 77 -3.32 -9.83 -0.01
C GLU A 77 -3.91 -9.03 -1.19
N ARG A 78 -4.19 -7.73 -1.01
CA ARG A 78 -4.69 -6.86 -2.09
C ARG A 78 -3.69 -6.80 -3.25
N LEU A 79 -2.40 -6.65 -2.95
CA LEU A 79 -1.34 -6.71 -3.95
C LEU A 79 -1.33 -8.07 -4.67
N LEU A 80 -1.41 -9.17 -3.92
CA LEU A 80 -1.39 -10.52 -4.49
C LEU A 80 -2.59 -10.77 -5.41
N ARG A 81 -3.80 -10.36 -4.99
CA ARG A 81 -5.02 -10.42 -5.82
C ARG A 81 -4.83 -9.63 -7.11
N ARG A 82 -4.26 -8.43 -7.04
CA ARG A 82 -3.98 -7.61 -8.23
C ARG A 82 -3.01 -8.30 -9.19
N LEU A 83 -1.91 -8.85 -8.69
CA LEU A 83 -0.92 -9.57 -9.50
C LEU A 83 -1.51 -10.84 -10.15
N ARG A 84 -2.35 -11.57 -9.41
CA ARG A 84 -3.08 -12.73 -9.94
C ARG A 84 -4.02 -12.34 -11.08
N ASN A 85 -4.82 -11.29 -10.91
CA ASN A 85 -5.71 -10.80 -11.96
C ASN A 85 -4.94 -10.41 -13.23
N LEU A 86 -3.79 -9.74 -13.07
CA LEU A 86 -2.90 -9.40 -14.18
C LEU A 86 -2.34 -10.65 -14.86
N GLN A 87 -1.95 -11.68 -14.09
CA GLN A 87 -1.46 -12.95 -14.61
C GLN A 87 -2.53 -13.71 -15.40
N ASP A 88 -3.76 -13.76 -14.89
CA ASP A 88 -4.88 -14.42 -15.55
C ASP A 88 -5.25 -13.72 -16.87
N ALA A 89 -5.32 -12.38 -16.85
CA ALA A 89 -5.53 -11.57 -18.05
C ALA A 89 -4.41 -11.72 -19.09
N THR A 90 -3.15 -11.75 -18.63
CA THR A 90 -1.98 -11.97 -19.50
C THR A 90 -2.03 -13.36 -20.14
N SER A 91 -2.40 -14.37 -19.37
CA SER A 91 -2.54 -15.76 -19.84
C SER A 91 -3.68 -15.91 -20.84
N ALA A 92 -4.78 -15.17 -20.65
CA ALA A 92 -5.86 -15.10 -21.65
C ALA A 92 -5.37 -14.46 -22.96
N LEU A 93 -4.59 -13.37 -22.89
CA LEU A 93 -4.01 -12.73 -24.07
C LEU A 93 -3.00 -13.62 -24.80
N ILE A 94 -2.18 -14.37 -24.07
CA ILE A 94 -1.26 -15.37 -24.64
C ILE A 94 -2.05 -16.45 -25.40
N ARG A 95 -3.08 -17.02 -24.79
CA ARG A 95 -3.96 -18.02 -25.44
C ARG A 95 -4.61 -17.47 -26.71
N LEU A 96 -5.05 -16.22 -26.69
CA LEU A 96 -5.60 -15.55 -27.87
C LEU A 96 -4.55 -15.45 -29.00
N LEU A 97 -3.29 -15.16 -28.68
CA LEU A 97 -2.21 -15.05 -29.67
C LEU A 97 -1.81 -16.39 -30.30
N GLU A 98 -1.89 -17.48 -29.53
CA GLU A 98 -1.58 -18.84 -29.97
C GLU A 98 -2.64 -19.44 -30.88
N GLN A 99 -3.91 -19.05 -30.71
CA GLN A 99 -4.99 -19.46 -31.60
C GLN A 99 -4.76 -18.94 -33.03
N PRO A 100 -5.14 -19.71 -34.06
CA PRO A 100 -5.06 -19.26 -35.44
C PRO A 100 -5.88 -17.97 -35.62
N PRO A 101 -5.44 -17.04 -36.49
CA PRO A 101 -6.16 -15.80 -36.71
C PRO A 101 -7.57 -16.10 -37.23
N GLN A 102 -8.58 -15.79 -36.43
CA GLN A 102 -9.98 -15.91 -36.85
C GLN A 102 -10.27 -14.86 -37.94
N PRO A 103 -11.09 -15.18 -38.96
CA PRO A 103 -11.52 -14.19 -39.92
C PRO A 103 -12.29 -13.07 -39.20
N PRO A 104 -12.12 -11.80 -39.62
CA PRO A 104 -12.77 -10.67 -38.95
C PRO A 104 -14.28 -10.85 -38.95
N THR A 105 -14.91 -10.68 -37.79
CA THR A 105 -16.37 -10.72 -37.70
C THR A 105 -16.95 -9.39 -38.20
N PRO A 106 -18.21 -9.35 -38.69
CA PRO A 106 -18.86 -8.10 -39.14
C PRO A 106 -19.04 -7.04 -38.03
N ALA A 107 -18.78 -7.38 -36.76
CA ALA A 107 -18.80 -6.46 -35.63
C ALA A 107 -17.48 -5.67 -35.51
N ASP A 108 -16.34 -6.29 -35.87
CA ASP A 108 -15.00 -5.68 -35.82
C ASP A 108 -14.84 -4.53 -36.82
N ALA A 109 -15.65 -4.51 -37.89
CA ALA A 109 -15.68 -3.43 -38.87
C ALA A 109 -16.42 -2.17 -38.37
N ARG A 110 -17.21 -2.26 -37.30
CA ARG A 110 -18.06 -1.17 -36.80
C ARG A 110 -17.49 -0.42 -35.60
N HIS A 111 -16.48 -0.97 -34.91
CA HIS A 111 -15.80 -0.31 -33.80
C HIS A 111 -14.57 0.46 -34.30
N ALA A 112 -14.82 1.48 -35.12
CA ALA A 112 -13.83 2.53 -35.35
C ALA A 112 -14.00 3.58 -34.24
N PRO A 113 -13.08 3.72 -33.27
CA PRO A 113 -13.11 4.86 -32.38
C PRO A 113 -12.76 6.11 -33.20
N THR A 114 -13.74 6.99 -33.38
CA THR A 114 -13.51 8.37 -33.80
C THR A 114 -12.75 9.09 -32.68
N PRO A 115 -11.72 9.90 -33.00
CA PRO A 115 -11.02 10.69 -31.98
C PRO A 115 -11.91 11.87 -31.61
N THR A 116 -12.82 11.68 -30.66
CA THR A 116 -13.54 12.78 -30.02
C THR A 116 -12.96 12.99 -28.63
N SER A 117 -12.52 14.22 -28.38
CA SER A 117 -12.13 14.70 -27.05
C SER A 117 -13.29 14.46 -26.07
N PRO A 118 -13.02 14.17 -24.78
CA PRO A 118 -14.09 14.09 -23.80
C PRO A 118 -14.62 15.50 -23.57
N ARG A 119 -15.79 15.81 -24.14
CA ARG A 119 -16.64 16.89 -23.63
C ARG A 119 -17.19 16.42 -22.30
N VAL A 120 -16.92 17.22 -21.27
CA VAL A 120 -17.59 17.20 -19.98
C VAL A 120 -19.10 17.23 -20.22
N SER A 121 -19.79 16.20 -19.76
CA SER A 121 -21.24 16.24 -19.59
C SER A 121 -21.53 16.78 -18.21
N THR A 122 -21.87 18.06 -18.15
CA THR A 122 -22.62 18.66 -17.04
C THR A 122 -24.01 18.00 -16.97
N PRO A 123 -24.58 17.75 -15.78
CA PRO A 123 -25.99 17.33 -15.67
C PRO A 123 -26.92 18.49 -16.09
N PRO A 124 -28.13 18.20 -16.62
CA PRO A 124 -29.08 19.23 -17.02
C PRO A 124 -29.73 19.93 -15.80
N PRO A 125 -30.24 21.16 -16.00
CA PRO A 125 -30.83 21.97 -14.94
C PRO A 125 -32.24 21.48 -14.60
N LEU A 126 -32.60 21.59 -13.32
CA LEU A 126 -33.97 21.49 -12.85
C LEU A 126 -34.64 22.83 -13.13
N GLU A 127 -35.74 22.81 -13.87
CA GLU A 127 -36.61 23.96 -14.08
C GLU A 127 -37.71 23.95 -13.01
N ASP A 128 -37.85 25.09 -12.36
CA ASP A 128 -38.92 25.47 -11.44
C ASP A 128 -40.23 25.67 -12.20
N GLU A 129 -41.36 25.27 -11.60
CA GLU A 129 -42.64 25.99 -11.76
C GLU A 129 -43.37 26.02 -10.40
N ASP A 130 -43.61 27.27 -9.99
CA ASP A 130 -44.40 27.81 -8.86
C ASP A 130 -45.88 27.35 -8.95
N GLU A 131 -46.85 27.61 -8.06
CA GLU A 131 -47.10 28.22 -6.75
C GLU A 131 -48.61 27.87 -6.52
N ASP A 132 -49.06 27.60 -5.28
CA ASP A 132 -50.25 28.25 -4.71
C ASP A 132 -50.57 27.74 -3.28
N THR A 133 -50.70 28.75 -2.41
CA THR A 133 -51.09 28.87 -0.98
C THR A 133 -52.36 28.10 -0.58
N GLU A 134 -52.61 27.68 0.69
CA GLU A 134 -52.80 28.48 1.92
C GLU A 134 -52.68 27.64 3.22
N ASP A 135 -52.18 28.30 4.28
CA ASP A 135 -52.30 28.17 5.76
C ASP A 135 -52.82 26.89 6.47
N PHE A 136 -52.10 26.46 7.53
CA PHE A 136 -52.38 26.69 8.98
C PHE A 136 -51.47 25.80 9.88
N GLU A 137 -50.76 26.45 10.83
CA GLU A 137 -50.40 26.10 12.25
C GLU A 137 -50.54 24.61 12.69
N ASP A 138 -49.62 23.91 13.40
CA ASP A 138 -48.83 24.24 14.59
C ASP A 138 -47.76 23.14 14.88
N GLU A 139 -46.87 23.46 15.83
CA GLU A 139 -45.72 22.73 16.42
C GLU A 139 -45.95 21.25 16.83
N ASP A 140 -44.95 20.38 16.63
CA ASP A 140 -44.31 19.61 17.73
C ASP A 140 -43.08 18.77 17.27
N ASP A 141 -42.08 18.76 18.15
CA ASP A 141 -40.74 18.15 18.07
C ASP A 141 -40.74 16.62 17.85
N ALA A 142 -39.97 16.11 16.85
CA ALA A 142 -39.58 14.69 16.80
C ALA A 142 -38.27 14.44 16.01
N LEU A 143 -37.26 13.91 16.72
CA LEU A 143 -35.99 13.35 16.22
C LEU A 143 -36.10 11.82 15.99
N PRO A 144 -35.12 11.15 15.31
CA PRO A 144 -35.35 10.49 14.02
C PRO A 144 -35.61 8.97 14.07
N GLU A 145 -36.28 8.48 13.02
CA GLU A 145 -36.54 7.07 12.72
C GLU A 145 -35.26 6.28 12.36
N GLY A 146 -35.08 5.14 13.01
CA GLY A 146 -34.16 4.06 12.61
C GLY A 146 -34.92 2.74 12.43
N GLU A 147 -34.78 2.16 11.23
CA GLU A 147 -35.03 0.76 10.80
C GLU A 147 -36.25 0.00 11.36
N ARG A 148 -37.29 -0.14 10.53
CA ARG A 148 -38.49 -0.94 10.83
C ARG A 148 -38.24 -2.43 10.55
N PRO A 149 -38.36 -3.34 11.54
CA PRO A 149 -38.47 -4.76 11.30
C PRO A 149 -39.91 -5.15 10.93
N THR A 150 -40.06 -6.22 10.18
CA THR A 150 -41.33 -6.70 9.62
C THR A 150 -42.28 -7.27 10.69
N GLY A 151 -43.50 -6.72 10.75
CA GLY A 151 -44.79 -7.41 10.95
C GLY A 151 -45.10 -8.17 12.25
N SER A 152 -44.22 -9.06 12.73
CA SER A 152 -44.42 -9.87 13.95
C SER A 152 -43.48 -9.44 15.09
N ASP A 153 -42.25 -9.04 14.76
CA ASP A 153 -41.25 -8.66 15.77
C ASP A 153 -41.40 -7.19 16.21
N ALA A 154 -41.98 -6.35 15.36
CA ALA A 154 -42.31 -4.96 15.71
C ALA A 154 -43.35 -4.87 16.83
N ARG A 155 -44.34 -5.78 16.86
CA ARG A 155 -45.35 -5.81 17.93
C ARG A 155 -44.77 -6.26 19.27
N GLY A 156 -43.86 -7.24 19.26
CA GLY A 156 -43.16 -7.69 20.48
C GLY A 156 -42.23 -6.63 21.06
N ALA A 157 -41.47 -5.93 20.20
CA ALA A 157 -40.58 -4.85 20.62
C ALA A 157 -41.36 -3.60 21.10
N GLU A 158 -42.50 -3.28 20.47
CA GLU A 158 -43.40 -2.21 20.92
C GLU A 158 -44.04 -2.55 22.29
N ASP A 159 -44.49 -3.79 22.49
CA ASP A 159 -45.05 -4.25 23.77
C ASP A 159 -44.00 -4.26 24.88
N GLU A 160 -42.77 -4.68 24.59
CA GLU A 160 -41.65 -4.68 25.54
C GLU A 160 -41.19 -3.26 25.91
N ALA A 161 -41.14 -2.33 24.94
CA ALA A 161 -40.86 -0.93 25.19
C ALA A 161 -41.95 -0.25 26.03
N VAL A 162 -43.23 -0.61 25.82
CA VAL A 162 -44.36 -0.14 26.63
C VAL A 162 -44.27 -0.66 28.07
N ASP A 163 -43.91 -1.93 28.25
CA ASP A 163 -43.72 -2.55 29.57
C ASP A 163 -42.53 -1.96 30.34
N LEU A 164 -41.38 -1.78 29.69
CA LEU A 164 -40.20 -1.10 30.24
C LEU A 164 -40.56 0.33 30.69
N LYS A 165 -41.28 1.07 29.84
CA LYS A 165 -41.74 2.44 30.15
C LYS A 165 -42.73 2.46 31.32
N ARG A 166 -43.62 1.48 31.43
CA ARG A 166 -44.54 1.32 32.56
C ARG A 166 -43.80 0.99 33.86
N LEU A 167 -42.84 0.07 33.80
CA LEU A 167 -42.03 -0.35 34.95
C LEU A 167 -41.17 0.80 35.48
N ARG A 168 -40.47 1.52 34.58
CA ARG A 168 -39.75 2.75 34.90
C ARG A 168 -40.66 3.79 35.53
N ARG A 169 -41.83 4.06 34.94
CA ARG A 169 -42.79 5.04 35.49
C ARG A 169 -43.30 4.65 36.88
N ARG A 170 -43.50 3.35 37.14
CA ARG A 170 -43.91 2.85 38.45
C ARG A 170 -42.80 3.04 39.49
N LEU A 171 -41.56 2.70 39.13
CA LEU A 171 -40.38 2.93 39.97
C LEU A 171 -40.14 4.41 40.24
N ALA A 172 -40.25 5.25 39.20
CA ALA A 172 -40.08 6.69 39.31
C ALA A 172 -41.08 7.36 40.26
N ARG A 173 -42.29 6.80 40.40
CA ARG A 173 -43.29 7.27 41.36
C ARG A 173 -43.00 6.84 42.80
N LEU A 174 -42.26 5.77 43.00
CA LEU A 174 -41.96 5.21 44.33
C LEU A 174 -40.60 5.67 44.86
N LEU A 175 -39.67 5.97 43.97
CA LEU A 175 -38.29 6.33 44.28
C LEU A 175 -37.97 7.81 44.06
N HIS A 176 -38.96 8.65 43.71
CA HIS A 176 -38.68 10.06 43.39
C HIS A 176 -37.99 10.77 44.57
N PRO A 177 -36.90 11.51 44.35
CA PRO A 177 -36.17 12.20 45.43
C PRO A 177 -37.00 13.26 46.17
N ASP A 178 -38.07 13.76 45.56
CA ASP A 178 -39.02 14.68 46.22
C ASP A 178 -39.93 14.01 47.26
N LEU A 179 -39.85 12.68 47.41
CA LEU A 179 -40.55 11.93 48.46
C LEU A 179 -39.73 11.83 49.76
N ALA A 180 -38.47 12.29 49.76
CA ALA A 180 -37.60 12.27 50.94
C ALA A 180 -38.04 13.26 52.01
N GLN A 181 -38.00 12.84 53.29
CA GLN A 181 -38.31 13.69 54.44
C GLN A 181 -37.05 14.26 55.10
N THR A 182 -35.86 13.78 54.70
CA THR A 182 -34.55 14.22 55.18
C THR A 182 -33.56 14.33 54.03
N ASP A 183 -32.52 15.15 54.18
CA ASP A 183 -31.52 15.36 53.12
C ASP A 183 -30.70 14.08 52.83
N GLU A 184 -30.41 13.26 53.84
CA GLU A 184 -29.75 11.95 53.69
C GLU A 184 -30.61 10.94 52.92
N GLU A 185 -31.93 10.96 53.14
CA GLU A 185 -32.88 10.14 52.39
C GLU A 185 -33.01 10.60 50.94
N ARG A 186 -32.89 11.91 50.70
CA ARG A 186 -32.93 12.51 49.36
C ARG A 186 -31.75 12.04 48.52
N GLU A 187 -30.53 12.08 49.04
CA GLU A 187 -29.34 11.57 48.34
C GLU A 187 -29.44 10.07 48.01
N ARG A 188 -30.03 9.28 48.92
CA ARG A 188 -30.27 7.84 48.70
C ARG A 188 -31.30 7.60 47.58
N LEU A 189 -32.41 8.34 47.57
CA LEU A 189 -33.43 8.25 46.53
C LEU A 189 -32.93 8.75 45.18
N ASP A 190 -32.11 9.81 45.17
CA ASP A 190 -31.43 10.32 43.97
C ASP A 190 -30.53 9.23 43.34
N GLY A 191 -29.71 8.55 44.16
CA GLY A 191 -28.87 7.44 43.69
C GLY A 191 -29.66 6.25 43.14
N LEU A 192 -30.80 5.92 43.76
CA LEU A 192 -31.68 4.84 43.28
C LEU A 192 -32.39 5.23 41.98
N MET A 193 -32.84 6.48 41.85
CA MET A 193 -33.45 6.99 40.62
C MET A 193 -32.48 7.09 39.47
N ALA A 194 -31.23 7.48 39.72
CA ALA A 194 -30.17 7.47 38.71
C ALA A 194 -29.97 6.06 38.14
N ARG A 195 -29.94 5.02 39.00
CA ARG A 195 -29.84 3.61 38.57
C ARG A 195 -31.06 3.14 37.77
N VAL A 196 -32.29 3.52 38.18
CA VAL A 196 -33.52 3.24 37.42
C VAL A 196 -33.47 3.87 36.03
N ASN A 197 -32.97 5.10 35.93
CA ASN A 197 -32.88 5.81 34.65
C ASN A 197 -31.82 5.21 33.74
N ALA A 198 -30.65 4.80 34.27
CA ALA A 198 -29.59 4.13 33.52
C ALA A 198 -30.05 2.77 32.95
N ALA A 199 -30.66 1.93 33.80
CA ALA A 199 -31.21 0.65 33.38
C ALA A 199 -32.30 0.80 32.30
N TYR A 200 -33.12 1.84 32.38
CA TYR A 200 -34.10 2.14 31.33
C TYR A 200 -33.47 2.60 30.02
N SER A 201 -32.42 3.43 30.05
CA SER A 201 -31.74 3.86 28.81
C SER A 201 -31.02 2.73 28.10
N GLU A 202 -30.57 1.72 28.85
CA GLU A 202 -29.88 0.54 28.33
C GLU A 202 -30.86 -0.58 27.92
N GLY A 203 -32.16 -0.41 28.18
CA GLY A 203 -33.19 -1.43 27.91
C GLY A 203 -33.14 -2.62 28.87
N ASP A 204 -32.46 -2.50 30.01
CA ASP A 204 -32.26 -3.57 30.98
C ASP A 204 -33.51 -3.78 31.86
N ARG A 205 -34.42 -4.61 31.35
CA ARG A 205 -35.65 -5.01 32.02
C ARG A 205 -35.40 -5.70 33.35
N ALA A 206 -34.37 -6.55 33.44
CA ALA A 206 -34.09 -7.35 34.61
C ALA A 206 -33.70 -6.47 35.80
N THR A 207 -32.83 -5.47 35.58
CA THR A 207 -32.45 -4.50 36.61
C THR A 207 -33.65 -3.66 37.07
N LEU A 208 -34.55 -3.27 36.17
CA LEU A 208 -35.78 -2.57 36.54
C LEU A 208 -36.73 -3.46 37.37
N GLU A 209 -36.89 -4.74 37.02
CA GLU A 209 -37.73 -5.66 37.80
C GLU A 209 -37.13 -5.94 39.18
N LEU A 210 -35.81 -6.05 39.27
CA LEU A 210 -35.06 -6.19 40.53
C LEU A 210 -35.24 -4.96 41.44
N LEU A 211 -35.07 -3.76 40.88
CA LEU A 211 -35.31 -2.51 41.60
C LEU A 211 -36.77 -2.43 42.05
N ALA A 212 -37.74 -2.86 41.23
CA ALA A 212 -39.15 -2.87 41.61
C ALA A 212 -39.45 -3.84 42.75
N ALA A 213 -38.83 -5.02 42.74
CA ALA A 213 -38.93 -5.98 43.84
C ALA A 213 -38.25 -5.49 45.14
N ARG A 214 -37.18 -4.70 45.03
CA ARG A 214 -36.46 -4.13 46.18
C ARG A 214 -37.20 -2.94 46.81
N VAL A 215 -37.88 -2.13 46.00
CA VAL A 215 -38.71 -1.00 46.44
C VAL A 215 -40.05 -1.45 47.02
N GLY A 216 -40.62 -2.53 46.48
CA GLY A 216 -41.83 -3.17 47.03
C GLY A 216 -41.65 -3.77 48.45
N ALA A 217 -40.43 -3.76 49.00
CA ALA A 217 -40.12 -4.21 50.36
C ALA A 217 -40.51 -3.19 51.47
N GLY A 218 -41.08 -2.04 51.12
CA GLY A 218 -41.45 -0.98 52.06
C GLY A 218 -42.87 -1.04 52.64
N GLU A 219 -43.72 -2.00 52.28
CA GLU A 219 -45.02 -2.19 52.95
C GLU A 219 -44.81 -2.93 54.28
N PRO A 220 -45.40 -2.48 55.41
CA PRO A 220 -45.15 -3.09 56.71
C PRO A 220 -45.66 -4.53 56.74
N GLU A 221 -44.73 -5.49 56.87
CA GLU A 221 -45.00 -6.93 56.94
C GLU A 221 -45.89 -7.31 58.14
N ASP A 222 -46.12 -6.41 59.09
CA ASP A 222 -46.72 -6.67 60.41
C ASP A 222 -48.25 -6.77 60.50
N THR A 223 -49.00 -6.66 59.39
CA THR A 223 -50.48 -6.79 59.41
C THR A 223 -51.07 -7.90 58.53
N LEU A 224 -50.24 -8.82 58.02
CA LEU A 224 -50.67 -9.91 57.13
C LEU A 224 -50.79 -11.25 57.86
N THR A 225 -51.79 -12.05 57.51
CA THR A 225 -51.86 -13.47 57.91
C THR A 225 -50.68 -14.26 57.33
N GLU A 226 -50.25 -15.34 57.99
CA GLU A 226 -49.11 -16.16 57.54
C GLU A 226 -49.28 -16.64 56.08
N ASP A 227 -50.51 -16.97 55.67
CA ASP A 227 -50.84 -17.36 54.28
C ASP A 227 -50.66 -16.22 53.27
N ALA A 228 -50.99 -14.98 53.66
CA ALA A 228 -50.82 -13.81 52.81
C ALA A 228 -49.34 -13.42 52.65
N ARG A 229 -48.53 -13.59 53.71
CA ARG A 229 -47.07 -13.44 53.67
C ARG A 229 -46.44 -14.49 52.75
N LEU A 230 -46.86 -15.74 52.87
CA LEU A 230 -46.39 -16.82 51.99
C LEU A 230 -46.70 -16.54 50.52
N ALA A 231 -47.94 -16.19 50.18
CA ALA A 231 -48.34 -15.88 48.80
C ALA A 231 -47.66 -14.61 48.24
N HIS A 232 -47.22 -13.68 49.08
CA HIS A 232 -46.40 -12.55 48.68
C HIS A 232 -44.95 -12.99 48.36
N LEU A 233 -44.33 -13.79 49.24
CA LEU A 233 -42.99 -14.34 49.03
C LEU A 233 -42.93 -15.23 47.78
N GLU A 234 -43.92 -16.09 47.54
CA GLU A 234 -43.99 -16.95 46.36
C GLU A 234 -44.04 -16.16 45.05
N ARG A 235 -44.86 -15.10 44.99
CA ARG A 235 -44.90 -14.20 43.82
C ARG A 235 -43.55 -13.50 43.59
N ARG A 236 -42.88 -13.08 44.68
CA ARG A 236 -41.56 -12.43 44.61
C ARG A 236 -40.48 -13.40 44.13
N ILE A 237 -40.49 -14.64 44.63
CA ILE A 237 -39.62 -15.72 44.16
C ILE A 237 -39.84 -15.97 42.68
N GLN A 238 -41.10 -15.98 42.20
CA GLN A 238 -41.40 -16.19 40.79
C GLN A 238 -40.78 -15.10 39.89
N VAL A 239 -40.97 -13.81 40.23
CA VAL A 239 -40.39 -12.68 39.47
C VAL A 239 -38.86 -12.76 39.46
N LEU A 240 -38.25 -12.93 40.63
CA LEU A 240 -36.79 -13.01 40.73
C LEU A 240 -36.22 -14.27 40.06
N SER A 241 -37.00 -15.36 39.97
CA SER A 241 -36.55 -16.58 39.29
C SER A 241 -36.46 -16.35 37.79
N THR A 242 -37.38 -15.56 37.23
CA THR A 242 -37.32 -15.11 35.83
C THR A 242 -36.12 -14.19 35.60
N ALA A 243 -35.86 -13.23 36.50
CA ALA A 243 -34.68 -12.37 36.41
C ALA A 243 -33.37 -13.17 36.46
N ALA A 244 -33.23 -14.10 37.42
CA ALA A 244 -32.07 -14.98 37.50
C ALA A 244 -31.89 -15.85 36.25
N TRP A 245 -32.99 -16.33 35.64
CA TRP A 245 -32.92 -17.06 34.37
C TRP A 245 -32.39 -16.17 33.23
N SER A 246 -32.88 -14.94 33.12
CA SER A 246 -32.40 -13.98 32.13
C SER A 246 -30.93 -13.63 32.31
N LEU A 247 -30.46 -13.42 33.55
CA LEU A 247 -29.04 -13.18 33.84
C LEU A 247 -28.16 -14.38 33.47
N ARG A 248 -28.62 -15.62 33.75
CA ARG A 248 -27.90 -16.83 33.30
C ARG A 248 -27.78 -16.90 31.78
N GLU A 249 -28.85 -16.53 31.06
CA GLU A 249 -28.84 -16.47 29.59
C GLU A 249 -27.90 -15.37 29.08
N GLN A 250 -27.91 -14.18 29.69
CA GLN A 250 -27.00 -13.08 29.35
C GLN A 250 -25.53 -13.47 29.56
N ARG A 251 -25.21 -14.12 30.68
CA ARG A 251 -23.87 -14.65 30.94
C ARG A 251 -23.44 -15.66 29.89
N GLU A 252 -24.31 -16.60 29.54
CA GLU A 252 -24.01 -17.61 28.51
C GLU A 252 -23.84 -16.95 27.13
N ARG A 253 -24.68 -15.97 26.80
CA ARG A 253 -24.53 -15.18 25.58
C ARG A 253 -23.18 -14.45 25.55
N LEU A 254 -22.76 -13.84 26.66
CA LEU A 254 -21.47 -13.17 26.77
C LEU A 254 -20.30 -14.14 26.56
N ARG A 255 -20.33 -15.32 27.18
CA ARG A 255 -19.35 -16.40 26.99
C ARG A 255 -19.35 -16.97 25.57
N SER A 256 -20.48 -16.95 24.88
CA SER A 256 -20.60 -17.48 23.52
C SER A 256 -19.97 -16.59 22.44
N THR A 257 -19.64 -15.32 22.78
CA THR A 257 -19.07 -14.34 21.84
C THR A 257 -17.69 -14.75 21.32
N ALA A 258 -17.30 -14.24 20.15
CA ALA A 258 -15.97 -14.49 19.59
C ALA A 258 -14.86 -13.96 20.50
N THR A 259 -15.03 -12.76 21.06
CA THR A 259 -14.08 -12.14 22.00
C THR A 259 -13.88 -13.00 23.25
N ALA A 260 -14.96 -13.58 23.80
CA ALA A 260 -14.84 -14.49 24.95
C ALA A 260 -14.03 -15.74 24.64
N ARG A 261 -14.23 -16.37 23.48
CA ARG A 261 -13.44 -17.54 23.07
C ARG A 261 -11.96 -17.21 22.89
N LEU A 262 -11.65 -16.04 22.32
CA LEU A 262 -10.27 -15.57 22.16
C LEU A 262 -9.64 -15.23 23.51
N TYR A 263 -10.40 -14.65 24.43
CA TYR A 263 -9.96 -14.36 25.78
C TYR A 263 -9.68 -15.64 26.59
N GLU A 264 -10.56 -16.64 26.50
CA GLU A 264 -10.34 -17.96 27.12
C GLU A 264 -9.09 -18.66 26.56
N GLU A 265 -8.86 -18.57 25.25
CA GLU A 265 -7.63 -19.05 24.61
C GLU A 265 -6.40 -18.32 25.15
N ALA A 266 -6.47 -16.99 25.26
CA ALA A 266 -5.39 -16.16 25.75
C ALA A 266 -5.05 -16.51 27.21
N GLN A 267 -6.05 -16.63 28.08
CA GLN A 267 -5.85 -17.07 29.47
C GLN A 267 -5.21 -18.45 29.55
N ARG A 268 -5.65 -19.39 28.71
CA ARG A 268 -5.09 -20.75 28.70
C ARG A 268 -3.60 -20.74 28.36
N ARG A 269 -3.19 -19.92 27.38
CA ARG A 269 -1.77 -19.79 27.02
C ARG A 269 -0.98 -19.03 28.08
N GLU A 270 -1.56 -18.00 28.69
CA GLU A 270 -0.94 -17.27 29.79
C GLU A 270 -0.68 -18.18 31.00
N ALA A 271 -1.60 -19.10 31.31
CA ALA A 271 -1.41 -20.12 32.35
C ALA A 271 -0.25 -21.08 32.06
N GLU A 272 0.12 -21.24 30.78
CA GLU A 272 1.29 -22.00 30.34
C GLU A 272 2.57 -21.13 30.23
N GLY A 273 2.49 -19.85 30.59
CA GLY A 273 3.58 -18.88 30.51
C GLY A 273 3.83 -18.32 29.10
N ARG A 274 2.83 -18.37 28.22
CA ARG A 274 2.90 -17.93 26.81
C ARG A 274 2.01 -16.72 26.57
N ASP A 275 2.45 -15.81 25.70
CA ASP A 275 1.71 -14.60 25.34
C ASP A 275 0.97 -14.81 24.01
N TYR A 276 -0.35 -14.97 24.09
CA TYR A 276 -1.21 -15.20 22.93
C TYR A 276 -1.15 -14.06 21.89
N LEU A 277 -1.16 -12.80 22.33
CA LEU A 277 -1.18 -11.67 21.40
C LEU A 277 0.16 -11.53 20.69
N ALA A 278 1.27 -11.73 21.40
CA ALA A 278 2.59 -11.73 20.81
C ALA A 278 2.79 -12.88 19.81
N GLU A 279 2.32 -14.09 20.13
CA GLU A 279 2.33 -15.25 19.23
C GLU A 279 1.52 -14.95 17.95
N THR A 280 0.27 -14.51 18.07
CA THR A 280 -0.57 -14.20 16.91
C THR A 280 0.01 -13.06 16.06
N ARG A 281 0.61 -12.05 16.67
CA ARG A 281 1.33 -11.00 15.94
C ARG A 281 2.50 -11.57 15.14
N ALA A 282 3.28 -12.48 15.73
CA ALA A 282 4.40 -13.13 15.07
C ALA A 282 3.93 -13.98 13.88
N GLU A 283 2.84 -14.74 14.05
CA GLU A 283 2.20 -15.52 12.97
C GLU A 283 1.78 -14.62 11.79
N MET A 284 1.16 -13.46 12.06
CA MET A 284 0.80 -12.50 11.00
C MET A 284 2.03 -11.92 10.29
N VAL A 285 3.11 -11.64 11.02
CA VAL A 285 4.36 -11.16 10.42
C VAL A 285 4.98 -12.23 9.51
N GLU A 286 4.95 -13.49 9.92
CA GLU A 286 5.37 -14.62 9.08
C GLU A 286 4.51 -14.73 7.82
N GLU A 287 3.19 -14.61 7.95
CA GLU A 287 2.25 -14.60 6.82
C GLU A 287 2.56 -13.45 5.83
N VAL A 288 2.82 -12.24 6.32
CA VAL A 288 3.22 -11.10 5.47
C VAL A 288 4.49 -11.43 4.67
N GLN A 289 5.49 -12.05 5.31
CA GLN A 289 6.72 -12.46 4.61
C GLN A 289 6.46 -13.53 3.54
N GLU A 290 5.57 -14.48 3.79
CA GLU A 290 5.15 -15.47 2.81
C GLU A 290 4.43 -14.82 1.62
N LEU A 291 3.47 -13.93 1.89
CA LEU A 291 2.75 -13.17 0.87
C LEU A 291 3.70 -12.30 0.02
N ALA A 292 4.73 -11.71 0.63
CA ALA A 292 5.77 -10.96 -0.08
C ALA A 292 6.58 -11.85 -1.03
N ARG A 293 7.03 -13.03 -0.58
CA ARG A 293 7.74 -14.01 -1.42
C ARG A 293 6.88 -14.45 -2.61
N ASP A 294 5.59 -14.68 -2.38
CA ASP A 294 4.62 -15.02 -3.40
C ASP A 294 4.39 -13.89 -4.41
N ALA A 295 4.28 -12.65 -3.94
CA ALA A 295 4.17 -11.47 -4.79
C ALA A 295 5.39 -11.35 -5.71
N ARG A 296 6.61 -11.49 -5.17
CA ARG A 296 7.87 -11.52 -5.94
C ARG A 296 7.90 -12.63 -6.98
N ALA A 297 7.49 -13.84 -6.60
CA ALA A 297 7.44 -14.97 -7.51
C ALA A 297 6.48 -14.71 -8.70
N ARG A 298 5.32 -14.09 -8.45
CA ARG A 298 4.36 -13.72 -9.49
C ARG A 298 4.87 -12.59 -10.39
N MET A 299 5.55 -11.59 -9.83
CA MET A 299 6.20 -10.55 -10.64
C MET A 299 7.19 -11.16 -11.64
N ARG A 300 8.06 -12.09 -11.20
CA ARG A 300 8.96 -12.83 -12.10
C ARG A 300 8.24 -13.68 -13.15
N GLN A 301 7.07 -14.22 -12.83
CA GLN A 301 6.25 -14.95 -13.81
C GLN A 301 5.65 -14.00 -14.86
N LEU A 302 5.18 -12.83 -14.44
CA LEU A 302 4.67 -11.78 -15.32
C LEU A 302 5.74 -11.21 -16.26
N GLU A 303 6.99 -11.07 -15.80
CA GLU A 303 8.12 -10.71 -16.67
C GLU A 303 8.35 -11.74 -17.78
N ARG A 304 8.33 -13.03 -17.43
CA ARG A 304 8.43 -14.11 -18.42
C ARG A 304 7.26 -14.08 -19.39
N ALA A 305 6.04 -13.85 -18.89
CA ALA A 305 4.85 -13.72 -19.71
C ALA A 305 4.92 -12.52 -20.67
N ALA A 306 5.47 -11.37 -20.24
CA ALA A 306 5.70 -10.20 -21.09
C ALA A 306 6.67 -10.50 -22.25
N ARG A 307 7.76 -11.23 -21.98
CA ARG A 307 8.69 -11.71 -23.01
C ARG A 307 8.00 -12.67 -23.98
N ALA A 308 7.17 -13.58 -23.48
CA ALA A 308 6.37 -14.50 -24.30
C ALA A 308 5.38 -13.75 -25.21
N LEU A 309 4.65 -12.76 -24.67
CA LEU A 309 3.74 -11.90 -25.44
C LEU A 309 4.48 -11.20 -26.60
N THR A 310 5.67 -10.66 -26.33
CA THR A 310 6.50 -10.02 -27.36
C THR A 310 6.83 -10.98 -28.51
N SER A 311 7.31 -12.19 -28.17
CA SER A 311 7.67 -13.23 -29.14
C SER A 311 6.46 -13.70 -29.96
N LEU A 312 5.37 -14.06 -29.27
CA LEU A 312 4.13 -14.54 -29.91
C LEU A 312 3.50 -13.48 -30.81
N ARG A 313 3.46 -12.23 -30.37
CA ARG A 313 2.98 -11.13 -31.21
C ARG A 313 3.83 -10.98 -32.46
N ASN A 314 5.16 -10.94 -32.33
CA ASN A 314 6.06 -10.80 -33.48
C ASN A 314 5.83 -11.95 -34.48
N LYS A 315 5.71 -13.19 -33.99
CA LYS A 315 5.35 -14.35 -34.82
C LYS A 315 4.01 -14.14 -35.53
N ARG A 316 2.94 -13.79 -34.81
CA ARG A 316 1.60 -13.55 -35.39
C ARG A 316 1.60 -12.44 -36.44
N MET A 317 2.24 -11.31 -36.16
CA MET A 317 2.32 -10.19 -37.09
C MET A 317 3.09 -10.54 -38.36
N THR A 318 4.20 -11.28 -38.24
CA THR A 318 4.94 -11.74 -39.44
C THR A 318 4.10 -12.69 -40.30
N THR A 319 3.29 -13.56 -39.70
CA THR A 319 2.36 -14.45 -40.43
C THR A 319 1.26 -13.67 -41.14
N LEU A 320 0.63 -12.70 -40.47
CA LEU A 320 -0.44 -11.87 -41.04
C LEU A 320 0.07 -11.00 -42.21
N ILE A 321 1.29 -10.46 -42.11
CA ILE A 321 1.92 -9.71 -43.21
C ILE A 321 2.19 -10.63 -44.41
N LYS A 322 2.63 -11.88 -44.18
CA LYS A 322 2.88 -12.85 -45.25
C LYS A 322 1.60 -13.30 -45.96
N SER A 323 0.50 -13.49 -45.24
CA SER A 323 -0.79 -13.90 -45.81
C SER A 323 -1.56 -12.75 -46.47
N GLY A 324 -1.32 -11.50 -46.06
CA GLY A 324 -2.01 -10.30 -46.54
C GLY A 324 -1.51 -9.68 -47.85
N LYS A 325 -0.85 -10.43 -48.74
CA LYS A 325 -0.45 -9.94 -50.08
C LYS A 325 -1.69 -9.53 -50.90
N GLY A 326 -2.12 -8.26 -50.79
CA GLY A 326 -3.12 -7.65 -51.69
C GLY A 326 -4.09 -6.64 -51.10
N ARG A 327 -4.25 -6.52 -49.77
CA ARG A 327 -5.18 -5.53 -49.18
C ARG A 327 -4.53 -4.73 -48.05
N LYS A 328 -4.52 -3.40 -48.18
CA LYS A 328 -4.14 -2.43 -47.12
C LYS A 328 -5.19 -2.37 -46.00
N LEU A 329 -5.56 -3.51 -45.41
CA LEU A 329 -6.39 -3.53 -44.21
C LEU A 329 -5.50 -3.26 -42.99
N ARG A 330 -5.93 -2.37 -42.09
CA ARG A 330 -5.29 -2.24 -40.77
C ARG A 330 -5.36 -3.61 -40.09
N VAL A 331 -4.20 -4.21 -39.87
CA VAL A 331 -4.10 -5.50 -39.19
C VAL A 331 -4.30 -5.24 -37.69
N PHE A 332 -5.36 -5.80 -37.13
CA PHE A 332 -5.63 -5.79 -35.69
C PHE A 332 -4.43 -6.38 -34.94
N ASP A 333 -3.87 -5.62 -33.99
CA ASP A 333 -2.77 -6.08 -33.11
C ASP A 333 -3.33 -6.29 -31.70
N PRO A 334 -3.66 -7.55 -31.32
CA PRO A 334 -4.34 -7.83 -30.05
C PRO A 334 -3.60 -7.31 -28.82
N VAL A 335 -2.28 -7.13 -28.91
CA VAL A 335 -1.45 -6.66 -27.79
C VAL A 335 -1.48 -5.14 -27.70
N LEU A 336 -1.38 -4.43 -28.83
CA LEU A 336 -1.39 -2.95 -28.82
C LEU A 336 -2.78 -2.37 -28.61
N GLU A 337 -3.82 -3.16 -28.87
CA GLU A 337 -5.23 -2.79 -28.71
C GLU A 337 -5.82 -3.31 -27.40
N SER A 338 -5.08 -4.13 -26.64
CA SER A 338 -5.51 -4.59 -25.32
C SER A 338 -5.44 -3.46 -24.29
N PRO A 339 -6.49 -3.26 -23.47
CA PRO A 339 -6.41 -2.34 -22.32
C PRO A 339 -5.42 -2.82 -21.25
N LEU A 340 -5.00 -4.08 -21.28
CA LEU A 340 -4.04 -4.66 -20.35
C LEU A 340 -2.62 -4.11 -20.55
N VAL A 341 -2.28 -3.73 -21.78
CA VAL A 341 -0.91 -3.35 -22.15
C VAL A 341 -0.90 -1.87 -22.51
N ARG A 342 -0.41 -1.06 -21.58
CA ARG A 342 -0.33 0.38 -21.77
C ARG A 342 0.64 0.73 -22.91
N GLN A 343 0.27 1.68 -23.76
CA GLN A 343 1.21 2.24 -24.73
C GLN A 343 2.17 3.18 -24.00
N GLY A 344 3.47 2.85 -23.99
CA GLY A 344 4.50 3.67 -23.36
C GLY A 344 4.77 4.99 -24.10
N VAL A 345 5.95 5.57 -23.86
CA VAL A 345 6.38 6.93 -24.29
C VAL A 345 6.30 7.23 -25.79
N LEU A 346 5.96 6.25 -26.63
CA LEU A 346 5.79 6.37 -28.09
C LEU A 346 4.80 7.47 -28.55
N ARG A 347 4.03 8.09 -27.65
CA ARG A 347 3.10 9.20 -27.96
C ARG A 347 3.30 10.51 -27.16
N LEU A 348 4.23 10.56 -26.21
CA LEU A 348 4.32 11.68 -25.25
C LEU A 348 5.22 12.84 -25.67
N GLU A 349 6.03 12.70 -26.72
CA GLU A 349 7.00 13.72 -27.15
C GLU A 349 6.38 15.08 -27.53
N ARG A 350 5.05 15.25 -27.48
CA ARG A 350 4.33 16.48 -27.87
C ARG A 350 3.21 16.92 -26.94
N GLN A 351 3.00 16.29 -25.79
CA GLN A 351 1.86 16.67 -24.93
C GLN A 351 2.26 17.79 -23.95
N ARG A 352 1.42 18.83 -23.90
CA ARG A 352 1.50 19.86 -22.85
C ARG A 352 1.14 19.20 -21.52
N ALA A 353 1.80 19.63 -20.43
CA ALA A 353 1.49 19.12 -19.10
C ALA A 353 0.00 19.28 -18.79
N THR A 354 -0.64 18.18 -18.44
CA THR A 354 -2.06 18.12 -18.06
C THR A 354 -2.24 18.63 -16.62
N PRO A 355 -3.46 19.00 -16.19
CA PRO A 355 -3.72 19.36 -14.81
C PRO A 355 -3.29 18.26 -13.81
N ALA A 356 -3.58 16.99 -14.13
CA ALA A 356 -3.17 15.84 -13.32
C ALA A 356 -1.64 15.73 -13.20
N ALA A 357 -0.89 15.96 -14.30
CA ALA A 357 0.57 15.98 -14.24
C ALA A 357 1.12 17.13 -13.38
N ARG A 358 0.47 18.31 -13.36
CA ARG A 358 0.86 19.42 -12.47
C ARG A 358 0.52 19.16 -11.01
N GLU A 359 -0.59 18.47 -10.74
CA GLU A 359 -0.94 18.03 -9.39
C GLU A 359 0.08 17.01 -8.87
N LEU A 360 0.42 16.00 -9.68
CA LEU A 360 1.46 15.05 -9.31
C LEU A 360 2.82 15.73 -9.13
N ALA A 361 3.17 16.71 -9.95
CA ALA A 361 4.41 17.46 -9.78
C ALA A 361 4.47 18.15 -8.40
N ARG A 362 3.41 18.88 -8.02
CA ARG A 362 3.31 19.50 -6.68
C ARG A 362 3.37 18.47 -5.56
N TRP A 363 2.66 17.35 -5.72
CA TRP A 363 2.72 16.27 -4.74
C TRP A 363 4.13 15.70 -4.58
N LEU A 364 4.90 15.55 -5.66
CA LEU A 364 6.30 15.10 -5.59
C LEU A 364 7.20 16.10 -4.85
N GLU A 365 6.92 17.40 -5.00
CA GLU A 365 7.64 18.47 -4.31
C GLU A 365 7.36 18.43 -2.80
N ASP A 366 6.11 18.20 -2.39
CA ASP A 366 5.74 18.10 -0.99
C ASP A 366 6.23 16.77 -0.38
N ALA A 367 6.11 15.66 -1.11
CA ALA A 367 6.42 14.32 -0.64
C ALA A 367 7.93 14.03 -0.55
N VAL A 368 8.81 14.78 -1.23
CA VAL A 368 10.26 14.49 -1.21
C VAL A 368 10.87 14.60 0.18
N THR A 369 10.26 15.40 1.07
CA THR A 369 10.71 15.56 2.46
C THR A 369 9.97 14.64 3.42
N GLN A 370 8.69 14.36 3.18
CA GLN A 370 7.83 13.56 4.08
C GLN A 370 7.95 12.06 3.81
N GLU A 371 7.97 11.67 2.53
CA GLU A 371 7.89 10.29 2.06
C GLU A 371 8.86 10.09 0.88
N PRO A 372 10.18 10.29 1.09
CA PRO A 372 11.17 10.33 0.02
C PRO A 372 11.21 9.05 -0.84
N TRP A 373 10.89 7.91 -0.25
CA TRP A 373 10.88 6.61 -0.93
C TRP A 373 9.78 6.50 -1.99
N GLN A 374 8.64 7.16 -1.79
CA GLN A 374 7.58 7.22 -2.80
C GLN A 374 8.02 8.06 -4.00
N VAL A 375 8.76 9.14 -3.75
CA VAL A 375 9.37 9.96 -4.81
C VAL A 375 10.43 9.15 -5.55
N ALA A 376 11.31 8.41 -4.84
CA ALA A 376 12.31 7.55 -5.45
C ALA A 376 11.69 6.49 -6.37
N LEU A 377 10.67 5.76 -5.92
CA LEU A 377 9.94 4.79 -6.75
C LEU A 377 9.30 5.44 -7.98
N THR A 378 8.75 6.65 -7.83
CA THR A 378 8.16 7.40 -8.95
C THR A 378 9.21 7.79 -9.98
N LEU A 379 10.39 8.23 -9.53
CA LEU A 379 11.52 8.57 -10.40
C LEU A 379 12.10 7.33 -11.08
N MET A 380 12.23 6.21 -10.38
CA MET A 380 12.63 4.92 -10.95
C MET A 380 11.67 4.49 -12.06
N ALA A 381 10.35 4.59 -11.84
CA ALA A 381 9.34 4.27 -12.85
C ALA A 381 9.47 5.18 -14.08
N PHE A 382 9.62 6.49 -13.84
CA PHE A 382 9.84 7.47 -14.90
C PHE A 382 11.10 7.16 -15.73
N PHE A 383 12.24 6.88 -15.09
CA PHE A 383 13.47 6.56 -15.81
C PHE A 383 13.38 5.22 -16.54
N ALA A 384 12.75 4.20 -15.96
CA ALA A 384 12.52 2.92 -16.63
C ALA A 384 11.67 3.07 -17.91
N GLU A 385 10.71 4.00 -17.91
CA GLU A 385 9.85 4.28 -19.06
C GLU A 385 10.52 5.16 -20.12
N THR A 386 11.17 6.24 -19.70
CA THR A 386 11.81 7.21 -20.61
C THR A 386 13.05 6.65 -21.29
N ALA A 387 13.72 5.67 -20.67
CA ALA A 387 14.84 4.96 -21.26
C ALA A 387 14.47 4.22 -22.57
N GLY A 388 13.17 3.96 -22.82
CA GLY A 388 12.67 3.27 -24.02
C GLY A 388 12.97 1.78 -24.08
N ARG A 389 14.06 1.32 -23.44
CA ARG A 389 14.32 -0.02 -22.93
C ARG A 389 14.74 0.16 -21.47
N PRO A 390 14.23 -0.63 -20.51
CA PRO A 390 14.62 -0.44 -19.12
C PRO A 390 16.13 -0.71 -18.95
N PRO A 391 16.85 0.15 -18.21
CA PRO A 391 18.27 -0.05 -17.90
C PRO A 391 18.46 -1.28 -16.97
N PRO A 392 19.68 -1.86 -16.87
CA PRO A 392 19.93 -3.07 -16.09
C PRO A 392 19.49 -3.00 -14.61
N GLY A 393 19.54 -1.84 -13.97
CA GLY A 393 19.02 -1.69 -12.60
C GLY A 393 17.49 -1.68 -12.48
N LEU A 394 16.75 -1.61 -13.60
CA LEU A 394 15.29 -1.43 -13.62
C LEU A 394 14.60 -2.37 -14.63
N ASP A 395 15.28 -3.41 -15.12
CA ASP A 395 14.77 -4.32 -16.15
C ASP A 395 14.08 -5.58 -15.61
N THR A 396 14.22 -5.84 -14.31
CA THR A 396 13.60 -6.95 -13.58
C THR A 396 13.16 -6.50 -12.19
N SER A 397 12.14 -7.14 -11.63
CA SER A 397 11.62 -6.87 -10.28
C SER A 397 12.66 -7.12 -9.19
N ASP A 398 13.58 -8.06 -9.40
CA ASP A 398 14.69 -8.29 -8.47
C ASP A 398 15.70 -7.13 -8.52
N ALA A 399 16.09 -6.66 -9.70
CA ALA A 399 16.95 -5.49 -9.85
C ALA A 399 16.31 -4.22 -9.26
N TRP A 400 15.00 -4.03 -9.45
CA TRP A 400 14.26 -2.93 -8.82
C TRP A 400 14.40 -2.93 -7.30
N ALA A 401 14.24 -4.09 -6.67
CA ALA A 401 14.38 -4.18 -5.23
C ALA A 401 15.80 -3.92 -4.77
N GLU A 402 16.79 -4.48 -5.47
CA GLU A 402 18.20 -4.22 -5.18
C GLU A 402 18.51 -2.72 -5.25
N ARG A 403 18.01 -2.00 -6.27
CA ARG A 403 18.23 -0.55 -6.38
C ARG A 403 17.46 0.24 -5.35
N TYR A 404 16.26 -0.19 -4.99
CA TYR A 404 15.49 0.44 -3.93
C TYR A 404 16.16 0.28 -2.57
N GLU A 405 16.62 -0.93 -2.21
CA GLU A 405 17.32 -1.19 -0.95
C GLU A 405 18.63 -0.40 -0.85
N LEU A 406 19.38 -0.31 -1.95
CA LEU A 406 20.57 0.55 -2.00
C LEU A 406 20.23 2.02 -1.73
N LEU A 407 19.16 2.55 -2.33
CA LEU A 407 18.71 3.91 -2.02
C LEU A 407 18.27 4.04 -0.56
N ARG A 408 17.48 3.07 -0.05
CA ARG A 408 17.05 3.04 1.36
C ARG A 408 18.22 3.15 2.32
N GLU A 409 19.27 2.36 2.10
CA GLU A 409 20.48 2.36 2.93
C GLU A 409 21.30 3.65 2.81
N LEU A 410 21.36 4.24 1.62
CA LEU A 410 22.18 5.42 1.36
C LEU A 410 21.52 6.72 1.81
N ASP A 411 20.23 6.90 1.54
CA ASP A 411 19.59 8.22 1.59
C ASP A 411 18.12 8.23 2.08
N MET A 412 17.57 7.09 2.53
CA MET A 412 16.21 6.97 3.08
C MET A 412 16.11 5.88 4.17
N PRO A 413 16.85 5.95 5.29
CA PRO A 413 16.91 4.86 6.28
C PRO A 413 15.57 4.54 6.95
N GLU A 414 14.68 5.53 7.05
CA GLU A 414 13.33 5.38 7.63
C GLU A 414 12.31 4.77 6.66
N ALA A 415 12.67 4.59 5.39
CA ALA A 415 11.75 4.04 4.41
C ALA A 415 11.48 2.55 4.66
N PRO A 416 10.27 2.06 4.33
CA PRO A 416 9.95 0.64 4.46
C PRO A 416 10.81 -0.20 3.51
N PRO A 417 11.05 -1.49 3.83
CA PRO A 417 11.69 -2.42 2.88
C PRO A 417 10.85 -2.52 1.60
N TYR A 418 11.49 -2.89 0.49
CA TYR A 418 10.85 -2.87 -0.83
C TYR A 418 9.54 -3.67 -0.89
N ASP A 419 9.51 -4.82 -0.22
CA ASP A 419 8.34 -5.69 -0.23
C ASP A 419 7.14 -5.04 0.47
N GLU A 420 7.36 -4.31 1.58
CA GLU A 420 6.31 -3.52 2.24
C GLU A 420 5.94 -2.31 1.39
N ALA A 421 6.93 -1.63 0.79
CA ALA A 421 6.71 -0.49 -0.12
C ALA A 421 5.80 -0.84 -1.30
N LEU A 422 5.89 -2.06 -1.84
CA LEU A 422 5.01 -2.57 -2.90
C LEU A 422 3.54 -2.68 -2.47
N THR A 423 3.27 -2.87 -1.18
CA THR A 423 1.90 -2.94 -0.64
C THR A 423 1.31 -1.54 -0.37
N ARG A 424 2.18 -0.52 -0.31
CA ARG A 424 1.87 0.87 0.02
C ARG A 424 2.12 1.83 -1.16
N LEU A 425 2.10 1.31 -2.40
CA LEU A 425 2.37 2.12 -3.58
C LEU A 425 1.46 3.35 -3.66
N PRO A 426 2.01 4.53 -4.02
CA PRO A 426 1.20 5.71 -4.18
C PRO A 426 0.23 5.55 -5.36
N ARG A 427 -0.90 6.27 -5.31
CA ARG A 427 -2.05 6.09 -6.23
C ARG A 427 -1.72 6.19 -7.73
N HIS A 428 -0.64 6.86 -8.09
CA HIS A 428 -0.18 7.04 -9.47
C HIS A 428 0.78 5.95 -9.95
N LEU A 429 1.22 5.03 -9.08
CA LEU A 429 2.08 3.90 -9.43
C LEU A 429 1.32 2.58 -9.43
N GLU A 430 1.76 1.67 -10.29
CA GLU A 430 1.25 0.31 -10.34
C GLU A 430 2.23 -0.69 -10.95
N PRO A 431 2.14 -1.98 -10.59
CA PRO A 431 2.68 -3.05 -11.42
C PRO A 431 1.79 -3.25 -12.65
N GLY A 432 2.39 -3.26 -13.84
CA GLY A 432 1.64 -3.44 -15.07
C GLY A 432 2.48 -3.75 -16.30
N LEU A 433 1.80 -4.04 -17.41
CA LEU A 433 2.40 -4.30 -18.71
C LEU A 433 2.42 -3.03 -19.55
N ARG A 434 3.56 -2.75 -20.19
CA ARG A 434 3.71 -1.65 -21.13
C ARG A 434 4.41 -2.05 -22.41
N VAL A 435 4.05 -1.36 -23.49
CA VAL A 435 4.78 -1.42 -24.75
C VAL A 435 5.88 -0.35 -24.77
N MET A 436 7.10 -0.82 -24.95
CA MET A 436 8.33 -0.07 -25.05
C MET A 436 8.69 0.20 -26.53
N LYS A 437 9.85 0.83 -26.79
CA LYS A 437 10.34 1.02 -28.17
C LYS A 437 10.47 -0.35 -28.88
N LYS A 438 10.42 -0.34 -30.22
CA LYS A 438 10.34 -1.56 -31.06
C LYS A 438 9.14 -2.47 -30.76
N LYS A 439 8.13 -1.91 -30.10
CA LYS A 439 6.94 -2.60 -29.63
C LYS A 439 7.26 -3.69 -28.59
N GLU A 440 8.38 -3.72 -27.88
CA GLU A 440 8.59 -4.80 -26.89
C GLU A 440 7.62 -4.66 -25.70
N VAL A 441 7.05 -5.77 -25.23
CA VAL A 441 6.19 -5.77 -24.03
C VAL A 441 7.07 -6.02 -22.82
N HIS A 442 6.95 -5.16 -21.82
CA HIS A 442 7.69 -5.25 -20.57
C HIS A 442 6.74 -5.13 -19.38
N PHE A 443 7.03 -5.90 -18.33
CA PHE A 443 6.33 -5.84 -17.05
C PHE A 443 7.23 -5.19 -16.01
N GLY A 444 6.67 -4.30 -15.20
CA GLY A 444 7.33 -3.71 -14.05
C GLY A 444 6.47 -2.64 -13.39
N LEU A 445 7.03 -1.93 -12.41
CA LEU A 445 6.39 -0.73 -11.89
C LEU A 445 6.37 0.37 -12.98
N GLN A 446 5.25 1.08 -13.05
CA GLN A 446 4.99 2.13 -14.03
C GLN A 446 4.04 3.18 -13.46
N LEU A 447 3.99 4.34 -14.11
CA LEU A 447 2.90 5.27 -13.87
C LEU A 447 1.59 4.70 -14.45
N ARG A 448 0.51 4.84 -13.67
CA ARG A 448 -0.84 4.37 -14.03
C ARG A 448 -1.30 4.93 -15.38
N GLU A 449 -1.01 6.20 -15.60
CA GLU A 449 -1.38 6.93 -16.80
C GLU A 449 -0.13 7.50 -17.46
N SER A 450 -0.05 7.42 -18.79
CA SER A 450 1.12 7.90 -19.54
C SER A 450 1.31 9.41 -19.45
N GLU A 451 0.23 10.17 -19.33
CA GLU A 451 0.26 11.64 -19.24
C GLU A 451 0.97 12.13 -17.96
N LEU A 452 0.96 11.32 -16.90
CA LEU A 452 1.62 11.63 -15.64
C LEU A 452 3.15 11.68 -15.76
N LEU A 453 3.74 11.11 -16.81
CA LEU A 453 5.19 11.23 -17.06
C LEU A 453 5.64 12.69 -17.22
N ALA A 454 4.74 13.58 -17.64
CA ALA A 454 5.05 15.01 -17.74
C ALA A 454 5.24 15.69 -16.37
N ALA A 455 4.80 15.05 -15.27
CA ALA A 455 4.95 15.58 -13.90
C ALA A 455 6.41 15.61 -13.46
N VAL A 456 7.17 14.55 -13.76
CA VAL A 456 8.53 14.40 -13.25
C VAL A 456 9.48 15.49 -13.78
N PRO A 457 9.52 15.82 -15.09
CA PRO A 457 10.33 16.94 -15.56
C PRO A 457 9.96 18.30 -14.97
N LEU A 458 8.72 18.50 -14.50
CA LEU A 458 8.30 19.71 -13.79
C LEU A 458 8.85 19.70 -12.36
N ALA A 459 8.64 18.60 -11.63
CA ALA A 459 9.08 18.46 -10.25
C ALA A 459 10.62 18.52 -10.13
N LEU A 460 11.36 17.94 -11.08
CA LEU A 460 12.83 18.00 -11.14
C LEU A 460 13.41 19.42 -11.32
N GLN A 461 12.58 20.45 -11.49
CA GLN A 461 13.05 21.85 -11.44
C GLN A 461 13.28 22.33 -10.00
N ARG A 462 12.71 21.66 -9.00
CA ARG A 462 12.95 21.91 -7.58
C ARG A 462 14.21 21.19 -7.12
N ALA A 463 15.01 21.86 -6.30
CA ALA A 463 16.32 21.36 -5.87
C ALA A 463 16.25 20.01 -5.15
N ASP A 464 15.29 19.85 -4.23
CA ASP A 464 15.16 18.65 -3.40
C ASP A 464 14.76 17.42 -4.24
N VAL A 465 13.81 17.59 -5.18
CA VAL A 465 13.42 16.53 -6.12
C VAL A 465 14.56 16.24 -7.10
N ALA A 466 15.29 17.27 -7.56
CA ALA A 466 16.45 17.10 -8.42
C ALA A 466 17.57 16.31 -7.73
N GLU A 467 17.81 16.55 -6.44
CA GLU A 467 18.72 15.75 -5.61
C GLU A 467 18.30 14.29 -5.55
N ARG A 468 17.03 14.01 -5.29
CA ARG A 468 16.52 12.64 -5.34
C ARG A 468 16.70 12.01 -6.72
N GLY A 469 16.49 12.79 -7.78
CA GLY A 469 16.77 12.37 -9.16
C GLY A 469 18.23 12.01 -9.40
N ARG A 470 19.18 12.75 -8.80
CA ARG A 470 20.62 12.43 -8.85
C ARG A 470 20.90 11.08 -8.17
N SER A 471 20.39 10.86 -6.97
CA SER A 471 20.53 9.58 -6.24
C SER A 471 20.02 8.40 -7.06
N VAL A 472 18.81 8.52 -7.62
CA VAL A 472 18.22 7.45 -8.44
C VAL A 472 19.06 7.18 -9.69
N LEU A 473 19.54 8.20 -10.40
CA LEU A 473 20.41 7.99 -11.57
C LEU A 473 21.76 7.33 -11.21
N ALA A 474 22.28 7.58 -10.01
CA ALA A 474 23.54 7.00 -9.56
C ALA A 474 23.48 5.48 -9.37
N VAL A 475 22.29 4.91 -9.09
CA VAL A 475 22.13 3.48 -8.79
C VAL A 475 21.62 2.64 -9.98
N ILE A 476 21.23 3.25 -11.10
CA ILE A 476 20.58 2.55 -12.22
C ILE A 476 21.57 1.74 -13.11
N GLY A 477 22.86 2.02 -12.98
CA GLY A 477 23.92 1.39 -13.77
C GLY A 477 24.08 -0.12 -13.51
N PRO A 478 24.79 -0.84 -14.39
CA PRO A 478 25.19 -2.21 -14.09
C PRO A 478 26.22 -2.23 -12.96
N GLN A 479 26.10 -3.22 -12.06
CA GLN A 479 27.09 -3.49 -11.02
C GLN A 479 28.25 -4.29 -11.61
N GLU A 480 29.45 -3.72 -11.56
CA GLU A 480 30.68 -4.36 -12.03
C GLU A 480 31.86 -4.00 -11.12
N GLN A 481 32.80 -4.93 -10.95
CA GLN A 481 34.06 -4.64 -10.30
C GLN A 481 34.95 -3.75 -11.19
N CYS A 482 35.43 -2.65 -10.67
CA CYS A 482 36.21 -1.71 -11.44
C CYS A 482 37.62 -2.24 -11.74
N LYS A 483 37.95 -2.44 -13.02
CA LYS A 483 39.30 -2.82 -13.51
C LYS A 483 40.48 -1.96 -13.03
N ARG A 484 40.25 -0.74 -12.54
CA ARG A 484 41.31 0.18 -12.08
C ARG A 484 41.46 0.22 -10.56
N CYS A 485 40.37 0.50 -9.84
CA CYS A 485 40.42 0.64 -8.38
C CYS A 485 40.05 -0.66 -7.64
N GLY A 486 39.50 -1.67 -8.31
CA GLY A 486 39.11 -2.94 -7.69
C GLY A 486 37.77 -2.92 -6.96
N GLU A 487 37.16 -1.75 -6.79
CA GLU A 487 35.88 -1.60 -6.07
C GLU A 487 34.68 -2.09 -6.88
N GLU A 488 33.70 -2.70 -6.21
CA GLU A 488 32.38 -2.95 -6.80
C GLU A 488 31.60 -1.65 -6.91
N VAL A 489 31.18 -1.32 -8.13
CA VAL A 489 30.52 -0.03 -8.41
C VAL A 489 29.36 -0.18 -9.38
N LEU A 490 28.43 0.76 -9.31
CA LEU A 490 27.37 0.94 -10.30
C LEU A 490 27.88 1.88 -11.39
N LEU A 491 28.04 1.36 -12.60
CA LEU A 491 28.66 2.13 -13.68
C LEU A 491 27.74 3.24 -14.17
N GLN A 492 28.29 4.45 -14.25
CA GLN A 492 27.58 5.60 -14.80
C GLN A 492 27.78 5.69 -16.31
N HIS A 493 26.70 5.98 -17.02
CA HIS A 493 26.75 6.24 -18.46
C HIS A 493 27.06 7.71 -18.75
N LEU A 494 28.00 7.94 -19.66
CA LEU A 494 28.18 9.26 -20.27
C LEU A 494 28.64 9.15 -21.72
N LEU A 495 28.44 10.24 -22.46
CA LEU A 495 28.92 10.39 -23.82
C LEU A 495 30.33 10.98 -23.79
N ARG A 496 31.33 10.10 -23.84
CA ARG A 496 32.76 10.47 -23.76
C ARG A 496 33.14 11.52 -24.79
N THR A 497 32.55 11.46 -25.98
CA THR A 497 32.67 12.50 -27.00
C THR A 497 31.34 12.78 -27.69
N ARG A 498 31.07 14.05 -27.99
CA ARG A 498 29.93 14.52 -28.81
C ARG A 498 30.38 15.59 -29.79
N GLY A 499 29.71 15.69 -30.92
CA GLY A 499 29.91 16.77 -31.91
C GLY A 499 30.53 16.24 -33.21
N LEU A 500 31.80 15.85 -33.19
CA LEU A 500 32.45 15.23 -34.36
C LEU A 500 32.18 13.73 -34.46
N ASP A 501 32.15 13.07 -33.30
CA ASP A 501 31.76 11.67 -33.19
C ASP A 501 31.11 11.43 -31.84
N GLU A 502 30.21 10.46 -31.80
CA GLU A 502 29.48 10.07 -30.59
C GLU A 502 30.02 8.74 -30.07
N ARG A 503 30.86 8.84 -29.03
CA ARG A 503 31.45 7.68 -28.36
C ARG A 503 30.90 7.58 -26.95
N HIS A 504 30.17 6.51 -26.68
CA HIS A 504 29.57 6.22 -25.40
C HIS A 504 30.56 5.55 -24.46
N GLY A 505 30.34 5.68 -23.16
CA GLY A 505 31.13 4.98 -22.14
C GLY A 505 30.33 4.65 -20.89
N GLN A 506 30.72 3.55 -20.26
CA GLN A 506 30.33 3.20 -18.89
C GLN A 506 31.56 3.35 -18.00
N LEU A 507 31.48 4.25 -17.03
CA LEU A 507 32.61 4.65 -16.20
C LEU A 507 32.36 4.29 -14.74
N CYS A 508 33.46 4.00 -14.05
CA CYS A 508 33.46 3.88 -12.59
C CYS A 508 33.23 5.27 -11.96
N PRO A 509 32.23 5.44 -11.09
CA PRO A 509 31.94 6.73 -10.44
C PRO A 509 33.05 7.19 -9.49
N LEU A 510 33.85 6.26 -8.92
CA LEU A 510 34.87 6.59 -7.92
C LEU A 510 36.19 7.09 -8.53
N CYS A 511 36.62 6.50 -9.66
CA CYS A 511 37.93 6.77 -10.25
C CYS A 511 37.88 7.18 -11.73
N ALA A 512 36.67 7.38 -12.26
CA ALA A 512 36.40 7.75 -13.66
C ALA A 512 36.96 6.78 -14.72
N HIS A 513 37.38 5.58 -14.34
CA HIS A 513 37.95 4.64 -15.29
C HIS A 513 36.87 4.11 -16.26
N PRO A 514 37.09 4.18 -17.59
CA PRO A 514 36.14 3.64 -18.56
C PRO A 514 36.19 2.11 -18.57
N GLN A 515 35.14 1.46 -18.09
CA GLN A 515 35.01 0.00 -18.16
C GLN A 515 34.72 -0.48 -19.58
N LYS A 516 33.86 0.27 -20.27
CA LYS A 516 33.42 0.01 -21.65
C LYS A 516 33.36 1.31 -22.41
N SER A 517 33.67 1.25 -23.70
CA SER A 517 33.48 2.37 -24.63
C SER A 517 33.09 1.84 -25.99
N TYR A 518 32.04 2.40 -26.57
CA TYR A 518 31.42 1.86 -27.77
C TYR A 518 30.76 2.97 -28.61
N TRP A 519 30.50 2.66 -29.87
CA TRP A 519 29.70 3.49 -30.77
C TRP A 519 28.31 2.89 -30.92
N LEU A 520 27.28 3.73 -30.98
CA LEU A 520 25.92 3.29 -31.27
C LEU A 520 25.60 3.48 -32.76
N TYR A 521 24.92 2.48 -33.33
CA TYR A 521 24.41 2.50 -34.72
C TYR A 521 22.92 2.85 -34.81
N SER A 522 22.21 2.80 -33.68
CA SER A 522 20.79 3.05 -33.57
C SER A 522 20.51 4.21 -32.63
N ARG A 523 19.23 4.63 -32.56
CA ARG A 523 18.78 5.59 -31.55
C ARG A 523 19.14 5.12 -30.13
N THR A 524 19.34 6.07 -29.22
CA THR A 524 19.58 5.81 -27.81
C THR A 524 18.36 5.14 -27.16
N GLU A 525 18.64 4.04 -26.46
CA GLU A 525 17.72 3.23 -25.65
C GLU A 525 18.49 2.79 -24.40
N GLY A 526 17.82 2.45 -23.30
CA GLY A 526 18.52 2.04 -22.08
C GLY A 526 19.08 3.22 -21.30
N GLN A 527 20.22 3.00 -20.64
CA GLN A 527 20.88 4.02 -19.81
C GLN A 527 21.31 5.24 -20.65
N GLU A 528 21.63 5.04 -21.93
CA GLU A 528 22.03 6.08 -22.88
C GLU A 528 20.92 7.11 -23.14
N ALA A 529 19.66 6.67 -23.11
CA ALA A 529 18.51 7.54 -23.30
C ALA A 529 18.26 8.47 -22.08
N LEU A 530 18.87 8.17 -20.93
CA LEU A 530 18.75 8.98 -19.71
C LEU A 530 19.77 10.13 -19.66
N LEU A 531 20.70 10.20 -20.60
CA LEU A 531 21.74 11.22 -20.62
C LEU A 531 21.22 12.67 -20.57
N PRO A 532 20.12 13.06 -21.25
CA PRO A 532 19.57 14.41 -21.10
C PRO A 532 19.14 14.75 -19.68
N HIS A 533 18.69 13.75 -18.91
CA HIS A 533 18.36 13.92 -17.49
C HIS A 533 19.62 14.01 -16.64
N ALA A 534 20.62 13.16 -16.90
CA ALA A 534 21.91 13.21 -16.21
C ALA A 534 22.60 14.58 -16.34
N LEU A 535 22.61 15.16 -17.56
CA LEU A 535 23.14 16.50 -17.80
C LEU A 535 22.34 17.59 -17.07
N ARG A 536 21.00 17.51 -17.12
CA ARG A 536 20.13 18.50 -16.45
C ARG A 536 20.31 18.48 -14.94
N LEU A 537 20.46 17.29 -14.37
CA LEU A 537 20.62 17.07 -12.94
C LEU A 537 22.07 17.23 -12.48
N GLY A 538 23.02 17.40 -13.40
CA GLY A 538 24.43 17.59 -13.09
C GLY A 538 25.14 16.34 -12.56
N THR A 539 24.60 15.12 -12.75
CA THR A 539 25.35 13.88 -12.49
C THR A 539 26.41 13.62 -13.56
N VAL A 540 26.25 14.25 -14.72
CA VAL A 540 27.24 14.30 -15.79
C VAL A 540 27.39 15.75 -16.20
N VAL A 541 28.63 16.18 -16.42
CA VAL A 541 28.96 17.52 -16.90
C VAL A 541 29.72 17.46 -18.21
N GLU A 542 29.70 18.55 -18.98
CA GLU A 542 30.37 18.62 -20.27
C GLU A 542 31.36 19.79 -20.36
N GLN A 543 32.52 19.53 -20.97
CA GLN A 543 33.49 20.54 -21.36
C GLN A 543 33.56 20.61 -22.89
N ALA A 544 33.15 21.74 -23.46
CA ALA A 544 33.23 21.99 -24.89
C ALA A 544 34.62 22.52 -25.27
N VAL A 545 35.15 21.99 -26.38
CA VAL A 545 36.40 22.37 -27.02
C VAL A 545 36.12 22.65 -28.49
N ARG A 546 36.47 23.84 -28.94
CA ARG A 546 36.32 24.28 -30.33
C ARG A 546 37.54 23.85 -31.15
N LEU A 547 37.32 23.06 -32.18
CA LEU A 547 38.31 22.70 -33.20
C LEU A 547 37.92 23.35 -34.53
N ALA A 548 38.68 24.36 -34.95
CA ALA A 548 38.35 25.22 -36.10
C ALA A 548 36.89 25.73 -36.00
N ARG A 549 36.02 25.30 -36.92
CA ARG A 549 34.59 25.69 -36.96
C ARG A 549 33.64 24.71 -36.26
N THR A 550 34.15 23.65 -35.63
CA THR A 550 33.31 22.62 -34.98
C THR A 550 33.51 22.62 -33.47
N SER A 551 32.43 22.49 -32.71
CA SER A 551 32.50 22.27 -31.27
C SER A 551 32.43 20.78 -30.97
N VAL A 552 33.36 20.30 -30.16
CA VAL A 552 33.41 18.93 -29.64
C VAL A 552 33.20 19.02 -28.14
N SER A 553 32.32 18.22 -27.55
CA SER A 553 32.18 18.17 -26.09
C SER A 553 32.64 16.84 -25.52
N PHE A 554 33.30 16.93 -24.37
CA PHE A 554 33.73 15.80 -23.56
C PHE A 554 32.89 15.76 -22.30
N GLN A 555 32.16 14.67 -22.09
CA GLN A 555 31.46 14.48 -20.83
C GLN A 555 32.35 13.77 -19.82
N MET A 556 32.13 14.10 -18.55
CA MET A 556 32.87 13.61 -17.40
C MET A 556 32.01 13.69 -16.14
N LEU A 557 32.49 13.07 -15.06
CA LEU A 557 31.89 13.21 -13.75
C LEU A 557 32.12 14.63 -13.20
N PRO A 558 31.24 15.15 -12.34
CA PRO A 558 31.39 16.47 -11.74
C PRO A 558 32.74 16.66 -11.03
N GLU A 559 33.19 15.64 -10.29
CA GLU A 559 34.44 15.67 -9.52
C GLU A 559 35.65 15.74 -10.45
N GLU A 560 35.63 15.02 -11.58
CA GLU A 560 36.67 15.12 -12.61
C GLU A 560 36.75 16.53 -13.19
N ARG A 561 35.61 17.20 -13.33
CA ARG A 561 35.55 18.54 -13.92
C ARG A 561 36.14 19.60 -13.02
N GLU A 562 35.95 19.47 -11.70
CA GLU A 562 36.53 20.40 -10.73
C GLU A 562 38.05 20.37 -10.75
N VAL A 563 38.63 19.18 -10.98
CA VAL A 563 40.09 18.98 -11.04
C VAL A 563 40.70 19.01 -12.43
N LEU A 564 39.90 19.29 -13.46
CA LEU A 564 40.33 19.22 -14.86
C LEU A 564 41.44 20.24 -15.19
N THR A 565 42.61 19.72 -15.54
CA THR A 565 43.73 20.52 -16.05
C THR A 565 43.77 20.54 -17.58
N ALA A 566 44.49 21.51 -18.15
CA ALA A 566 44.69 21.60 -19.59
C ALA A 566 45.38 20.36 -20.16
N ALA A 567 46.38 19.82 -19.45
CA ALA A 567 47.06 18.58 -19.83
C ALA A 567 46.10 17.39 -19.89
N GLN A 568 45.21 17.24 -18.89
CA GLN A 568 44.22 16.17 -18.87
C GLN A 568 43.19 16.30 -20.00
N LEU A 569 42.70 17.51 -20.28
CA LEU A 569 41.77 17.76 -21.37
C LEU A 569 42.41 17.50 -22.74
N ARG A 570 43.68 17.91 -22.91
CA ARG A 570 44.48 17.62 -24.10
C ARG A 570 44.67 16.12 -24.29
N GLN A 571 45.10 15.41 -23.25
CA GLN A 571 45.27 13.96 -23.32
C GLN A 571 43.96 13.26 -23.68
N ARG A 572 42.83 13.72 -23.11
CA ARG A 572 41.51 13.20 -23.46
C ARG A 572 41.17 13.40 -24.94
N PHE A 573 41.52 14.55 -25.54
CA PHE A 573 41.38 14.75 -27.00
C PHE A 573 42.25 13.77 -27.79
N VAL A 574 43.50 13.55 -27.38
CA VAL A 574 44.41 12.57 -28.00
C VAL A 574 43.81 11.16 -27.96
N ASP A 575 43.43 10.69 -26.76
CA ASP A 575 42.95 9.32 -26.52
C ASP A 575 41.62 9.02 -27.22
N LEU A 576 40.78 10.05 -27.42
CA LEU A 576 39.44 9.89 -27.96
C LEU A 576 39.30 10.24 -29.43
N TYR A 577 40.14 11.15 -29.97
CA TYR A 577 40.06 11.61 -31.37
C TYR A 577 41.31 11.39 -32.20
N LEU A 578 42.52 11.30 -31.62
CA LEU A 578 43.72 11.11 -32.44
C LEU A 578 44.07 9.62 -32.53
N GLN A 579 44.25 8.98 -31.39
CA GLN A 579 44.68 7.58 -31.31
C GLN A 579 43.68 6.61 -31.96
N PRO A 580 42.35 6.68 -31.73
CA PRO A 580 41.42 5.72 -32.31
C PRO A 580 41.29 5.80 -33.83
N TYR A 581 41.71 6.93 -34.43
CA TYR A 581 41.61 7.17 -35.87
C TYR A 581 42.98 7.17 -36.56
N GLY A 582 44.05 6.79 -35.84
CA GLY A 582 45.41 6.68 -36.36
C GLY A 582 45.97 8.02 -36.86
N VAL A 583 45.63 9.12 -36.18
CA VAL A 583 46.19 10.44 -36.51
C VAL A 583 47.47 10.63 -35.72
N GLU A 584 48.60 10.66 -36.44
CA GLU A 584 49.92 10.89 -35.87
C GLU A 584 50.12 12.39 -35.62
N LEU A 585 49.81 12.82 -34.40
CA LEU A 585 50.05 14.19 -33.94
C LEU A 585 50.52 14.12 -32.49
N ALA A 586 51.72 14.62 -32.23
CA ALA A 586 52.29 14.63 -30.89
C ALA A 586 51.42 15.49 -29.95
N PRO A 587 51.16 15.05 -28.70
CA PRO A 587 50.34 15.80 -27.76
C PRO A 587 50.83 17.23 -27.54
N GLU A 588 52.15 17.46 -27.52
CA GLU A 588 52.79 18.77 -27.36
C GLU A 588 52.43 19.79 -28.46
N HIS A 589 52.02 19.33 -29.64
CA HIS A 589 51.56 20.18 -30.73
C HIS A 589 50.11 20.64 -30.56
N VAL A 590 49.39 20.12 -29.57
CA VAL A 590 48.01 20.50 -29.26
C VAL A 590 48.01 21.51 -28.12
N ARG A 591 47.63 22.75 -28.42
CA ARG A 591 47.55 23.84 -27.44
C ARG A 591 46.09 24.16 -27.13
N LEU A 592 45.79 24.39 -25.85
CA LEU A 592 44.46 24.82 -25.41
C LEU A 592 44.47 26.31 -25.11
N VAL A 593 43.46 27.03 -25.60
CA VAL A 593 43.31 28.47 -25.44
C VAL A 593 41.95 28.77 -24.81
N GLN A 594 41.94 29.53 -23.72
CA GLN A 594 40.73 30.00 -23.06
C GLN A 594 40.83 31.50 -22.80
N ALA A 595 39.74 32.24 -23.07
CA ALA A 595 39.72 33.71 -22.98
C ALA A 595 40.87 34.43 -23.73
N GLY A 596 41.38 33.81 -24.82
CA GLY A 596 42.47 34.35 -25.63
C GLY A 596 43.88 34.04 -25.12
N GLN A 597 44.01 33.41 -23.96
CA GLN A 597 45.29 33.00 -23.37
C GLN A 597 45.53 31.50 -23.57
N GLN A 598 46.77 31.14 -23.91
CA GLN A 598 47.19 29.74 -23.93
C GLN A 598 47.27 29.23 -22.49
N LEU A 599 46.68 28.06 -22.24
CA LEU A 599 46.73 27.40 -20.93
C LEU A 599 48.00 26.57 -20.81
N ASP A 600 48.69 26.74 -19.69
CA ASP A 600 49.78 25.84 -19.27
C ASP A 600 49.22 24.48 -18.83
N ASP A 601 50.06 23.45 -18.84
CA ASP A 601 49.65 22.06 -18.60
C ASP A 601 48.90 21.84 -17.28
N GLU A 602 49.35 22.49 -16.21
CA GLU A 602 48.75 22.42 -14.87
C GLU A 602 47.62 23.43 -14.64
N ALA A 603 47.37 24.33 -15.61
CA ALA A 603 46.30 25.31 -15.48
C ALA A 603 44.94 24.61 -15.45
N ARG A 604 44.10 25.02 -14.48
CA ARG A 604 42.71 24.55 -14.38
C ARG A 604 41.91 25.09 -15.56
N VAL A 605 41.04 24.24 -16.10
CA VAL A 605 40.15 24.62 -17.20
C VAL A 605 38.87 25.24 -16.64
N ASP A 606 38.67 26.53 -16.84
CA ASP A 606 37.48 27.24 -16.35
C ASP A 606 36.22 26.82 -17.10
N ARG A 607 35.05 27.07 -16.50
CA ARG A 607 33.76 26.87 -17.19
C ARG A 607 33.68 27.86 -18.36
N GLY A 608 33.63 27.35 -19.59
CA GLY A 608 33.51 28.21 -20.77
C GLY A 608 34.10 27.60 -22.04
N ALA A 609 34.20 28.43 -23.07
CA ALA A 609 34.68 28.03 -24.38
C ALA A 609 36.21 27.88 -24.40
N VAL A 610 36.67 26.64 -24.53
CA VAL A 610 38.07 26.32 -24.80
C VAL A 610 38.24 26.14 -26.31
N THR A 611 39.34 26.63 -26.86
CA THR A 611 39.70 26.45 -28.28
C THR A 611 40.97 25.62 -28.37
N LEU A 612 40.96 24.62 -29.25
CA LEU A 612 42.14 23.85 -29.59
C LEU A 612 42.86 24.55 -30.75
N LYS A 613 44.14 24.85 -30.56
CA LYS A 613 45.05 25.36 -31.58
C LYS A 613 46.20 24.38 -31.80
N LEU A 614 46.69 24.33 -33.03
CA LEU A 614 47.88 23.57 -33.36
C LEU A 614 49.12 24.47 -33.32
N ALA A 615 50.19 23.92 -32.78
CA ALA A 615 51.49 24.54 -32.84
C ALA A 615 51.96 24.61 -34.31
N PRO A 616 52.68 25.65 -34.75
CA PRO A 616 53.21 25.74 -36.12
C PRO A 616 54.00 24.50 -36.56
N GLU A 617 54.67 23.85 -35.61
CA GLU A 617 55.48 22.64 -35.76
C GLU A 617 54.64 21.40 -36.11
N ALA A 618 53.31 21.45 -35.93
CA ALA A 618 52.40 20.36 -36.28
C ALA A 618 52.34 20.09 -37.81
N GLY A 619 52.81 21.02 -38.64
CA GLY A 619 52.81 20.89 -40.10
C GLY A 619 51.42 20.91 -40.76
N GLN A 620 50.37 21.17 -39.99
CA GLN A 620 48.98 21.23 -40.46
C GLN A 620 48.16 22.25 -39.65
N SER A 621 47.17 22.84 -40.30
CA SER A 621 46.18 23.74 -39.67
C SER A 621 45.07 22.98 -38.96
N GLU A 622 44.36 23.64 -38.04
CA GLU A 622 43.21 23.08 -37.34
C GLU A 622 42.09 22.65 -38.31
N ALA A 623 41.94 23.37 -39.42
CA ALA A 623 40.98 23.04 -40.47
C ALA A 623 41.35 21.75 -41.22
N GLN A 624 42.65 21.53 -41.48
CA GLN A 624 43.15 20.29 -42.08
C GLN A 624 42.99 19.11 -41.13
N LEU A 625 43.31 19.28 -39.84
CA LEU A 625 43.09 18.25 -38.82
C LEU A 625 41.60 17.88 -38.71
N LEU A 626 40.71 18.88 -38.68
CA LEU A 626 39.27 18.67 -38.64
C LEU A 626 38.78 17.84 -39.83
N GLU A 627 39.23 18.16 -41.04
CA GLU A 627 38.83 17.44 -42.25
C GLU A 627 39.38 16.01 -42.28
N LEU A 628 40.63 15.83 -41.83
CA LEU A 628 41.23 14.51 -41.66
C LEU A 628 40.42 13.64 -40.69
N LEU A 629 40.06 14.20 -39.52
CA LEU A 629 39.24 13.50 -38.53
C LEU A 629 37.88 13.11 -39.10
N ARG A 630 37.18 14.02 -39.79
CA ARG A 630 35.90 13.72 -40.45
C ARG A 630 36.04 12.58 -41.45
N SER A 631 37.05 12.64 -42.32
CA SER A 631 37.28 11.56 -43.29
C SER A 631 37.57 10.22 -42.62
N ARG A 632 38.28 10.19 -41.48
CA ARG A 632 38.57 8.94 -40.75
C ARG A 632 37.33 8.42 -40.01
N ILE A 633 36.58 9.30 -39.38
CA ILE A 633 35.31 9.01 -38.69
C ILE A 633 34.30 8.40 -39.67
N GLU A 634 34.17 8.94 -40.88
CA GLU A 634 33.28 8.40 -41.93
C GLU A 634 33.70 7.02 -42.43
N ARG A 635 35.02 6.74 -42.45
CA ARG A 635 35.57 5.47 -42.93
C ARG A 635 35.67 4.40 -41.84
N ARG A 636 35.51 4.74 -40.56
CA ARG A 636 35.73 3.81 -39.43
C ARG A 636 34.90 2.53 -39.49
N PHE A 637 33.76 2.57 -40.18
CA PHE A 637 32.86 1.43 -40.34
C PHE A 637 32.91 0.81 -41.74
N ARG A 638 33.73 1.34 -42.65
CA ARG A 638 33.96 0.70 -43.94
C ARG A 638 34.99 -0.42 -43.75
N PRO A 639 34.73 -1.65 -44.22
CA PRO A 639 35.76 -2.67 -44.24
C PRO A 639 36.94 -2.13 -45.05
N ASP A 640 38.14 -2.28 -44.49
CA ASP A 640 39.37 -1.90 -45.16
C ASP A 640 39.51 -2.79 -46.41
N PRO A 641 39.52 -2.25 -47.64
CA PRO A 641 39.63 -3.08 -48.85
C PRO A 641 40.94 -3.87 -48.94
N ALA A 642 41.90 -3.59 -48.04
CA ALA A 642 43.18 -4.28 -47.91
C ALA A 642 43.24 -5.33 -46.77
N ARG A 643 42.12 -5.63 -46.09
CA ARG A 643 42.03 -6.70 -45.07
C ARG A 643 41.07 -7.81 -45.44
#